data_AF-A0A1F9BVC8-F1
#
_entry.id   AF-A0A1F9BVC8-F1
#
_cell.length_a   1.000
_cell.length_b   1.000
_cell.length_c   1.000
_cell.angle_alpha   90.00
_cell.angle_beta   90.00
_cell.angle_gamma   90.00
#
_symmetry.space_group_name_H-M   'P 1'
#
loop_
_entity.id
_entity.type
_entity.pdbx_description
1 polymer ?
#
loop_
_entity_poly.entity_id
_entity_poly.type
_entity_poly.pdbx_seq_one_letter_code
_entity_poly.pdbx_strand_id
1 'polypeptide(L)'
;MHRMAKGLIVVVLACSLYSCSLIMTVFGGMSDAYKLNLGDSLRHTRLISWLNTLGDYPHNFSSLISAWMPTEPMPVLIPVLPPSIAGDTFMAPGDYRSQFTVGKKGRPEFVVDGLYQTNPVTPSTYTGGLMAANPAGGETTATRKDPSPYGLGYVVARDYGVPGKATIEAALAAIGVLPRTLVLTPGDWQINAALTIPSNVNLKIEQGAYLCPADGVTVTIGGGFEAGNYQVIKWTGTGRVVFREGTVREAFPQWWGAYPGAPAARNTAAIAKMFADTITSTYPIKITFPTGKYEISDELTVTAREGFVLEGGGMATLWQRTDGKGVLKLDRCEKWKITGFNLVSESATGKVLYLLRSHRGHLSNLYLRGCQYGLYCEGSLLNRYENISGPGNIMAGLFRSLPLQSYGIYMTRHMASATDCTYSNIINPIIEGCAQDGIYIEYGYAIQILGGASEGHGMGIPNKRGLYLKNSTQCQIIGLDIEACGDGITPTFLIEGNYNPSTKANHSVSAVSSVYMKLVDVQDCVITASRSTYVFVDSACKYNTFINYTWNTSGGPATGKFTDNSSSTMWILSHQSNGGAYETSKFRFQGSIAGKSVNYGVSQGNVSIKAEWGNIATIELTENVTSISLGTPIQAGQILTMMFIQDATGGRTVTGWAPRIRWAGHSFTPTPTASRRSSVTLFWDGSAWNEIARSMDVY
;
A
#
# COMPACT_ATOMS: atom_id res chain seq x y z
N MET A 1 32.27 -9.86 -63.78
CA MET A 1 31.89 -8.45 -64.01
C MET A 1 30.38 -8.32 -63.81
N HIS A 2 29.96 -7.35 -62.99
CA HIS A 2 28.63 -6.68 -62.87
C HIS A 2 27.33 -7.44 -63.24
N ARG A 3 26.23 -7.41 -62.50
CA ARG A 3 25.71 -6.69 -61.31
C ARG A 3 24.52 -7.54 -60.80
N MET A 4 24.44 -7.82 -59.50
CA MET A 4 23.19 -8.33 -58.89
C MET A 4 22.38 -7.15 -58.35
N ALA A 5 21.17 -6.98 -58.87
CA ALA A 5 20.12 -6.22 -58.21
C ALA A 5 19.49 -7.10 -57.12
N LYS A 6 19.55 -6.68 -55.86
CA LYS A 6 18.83 -7.32 -54.76
C LYS A 6 17.45 -6.68 -54.65
N GLY A 7 16.42 -7.44 -55.02
CA GLY A 7 15.03 -7.15 -54.67
C GLY A 7 14.80 -7.43 -53.18
N LEU A 8 14.32 -6.42 -52.47
CA LEU A 8 13.84 -6.51 -51.10
C LEU A 8 12.43 -7.11 -51.11
N ILE A 9 12.25 -8.31 -50.56
CA ILE A 9 10.93 -8.86 -50.25
C ILE A 9 10.54 -8.34 -48.87
N VAL A 10 9.56 -7.44 -48.82
CA VAL A 10 8.92 -7.01 -47.57
C VAL A 10 7.73 -7.94 -47.32
N VAL A 11 7.87 -8.82 -46.32
CA VAL A 11 6.73 -9.54 -45.74
C VAL A 11 6.09 -8.62 -44.72
N VAL A 12 4.90 -8.08 -45.06
CA VAL A 12 4.08 -7.31 -44.13
C VAL A 12 3.29 -8.30 -43.26
N LEU A 13 3.80 -8.58 -42.07
CA LEU A 13 2.99 -9.10 -40.97
C LEU A 13 2.36 -7.91 -40.26
N ALA A 14 1.04 -7.78 -40.37
CA ALA A 14 0.27 -6.78 -39.65
C ALA A 14 0.31 -7.06 -38.14
N CYS A 15 1.24 -6.43 -37.44
CA CYS A 15 1.27 -6.36 -35.99
C CYS A 15 0.83 -4.95 -35.59
N SER A 16 -0.29 -4.84 -34.87
CA SER A 16 -0.82 -3.57 -34.38
C SER A 16 0.16 -2.90 -33.42
N LEU A 17 0.70 -1.76 -33.84
CA LEU A 17 1.57 -0.88 -33.07
C LEU A 17 0.87 -0.36 -31.80
N TYR A 18 1.56 -0.37 -30.66
CA TYR A 18 1.92 0.83 -29.87
C TYR A 18 2.68 0.41 -28.60
N SER A 19 4.02 0.52 -28.63
CA SER A 19 4.89 0.97 -27.53
C SER A 19 6.36 0.87 -27.96
N CYS A 20 6.97 2.02 -28.27
CA CYS A 20 8.42 2.11 -28.43
C CYS A 20 9.05 2.34 -27.05
N SER A 21 9.95 1.44 -26.64
CA SER A 21 10.96 1.74 -25.62
C SER A 21 12.30 1.91 -26.31
N LEU A 22 12.93 3.05 -26.06
CA LEU A 22 14.26 3.44 -26.49
C LEU A 22 15.30 2.44 -25.95
N ILE A 23 15.94 1.66 -26.82
CA ILE A 23 17.14 0.88 -26.49
C ILE A 23 18.35 1.71 -26.91
N MET A 24 19.10 2.23 -25.94
CA MET A 24 20.47 2.70 -26.18
C MET A 24 21.32 1.52 -26.68
N THR A 25 21.76 1.58 -27.93
CA THR A 25 22.77 0.66 -28.47
C THR A 25 24.11 1.39 -28.44
N VAL A 26 25.06 0.89 -27.65
CA VAL A 26 26.46 1.32 -27.65
C VAL A 26 27.13 0.72 -28.89
N PHE A 27 27.73 1.56 -29.73
CA PHE A 27 28.55 1.14 -30.86
C PHE A 27 29.87 0.55 -30.35
N GLY A 28 30.11 -0.72 -30.64
CA GLY A 28 31.42 -1.36 -30.54
C GLY A 28 31.71 -2.09 -31.85
N GLY A 29 32.30 -1.39 -32.81
CA GLY A 29 32.90 -2.00 -33.99
C GLY A 29 34.41 -2.04 -33.82
N MET A 30 35.00 -3.23 -33.92
CA MET A 30 36.31 -3.46 -34.54
C MET A 30 36.49 -4.95 -34.80
N SER A 31 37.24 -5.22 -35.87
CA SER A 31 37.14 -6.37 -36.76
C SER A 31 38.18 -7.46 -36.50
N ASP A 32 37.98 -8.56 -37.23
CA ASP A 32 38.97 -9.50 -37.77
C ASP A 32 39.49 -10.68 -36.94
N ALA A 33 38.96 -11.85 -37.35
CA ALA A 33 39.69 -13.05 -37.78
C ALA A 33 40.87 -13.57 -36.94
N TYR A 34 40.66 -14.70 -36.25
CA TYR A 34 41.54 -15.88 -36.39
C TYR A 34 40.72 -17.15 -36.11
N LYS A 35 40.63 -18.03 -37.12
CA LYS A 35 40.24 -19.43 -36.92
C LYS A 35 41.43 -20.13 -36.24
N LEU A 36 41.23 -20.67 -35.05
CA LEU A 36 42.04 -21.78 -34.54
C LEU A 36 41.11 -22.87 -34.00
N ASN A 37 41.37 -24.08 -34.46
CA ASN A 37 40.59 -25.27 -34.25
C ASN A 37 41.38 -26.18 -33.29
N LEU A 38 40.94 -26.34 -32.05
CA LEU A 38 41.33 -27.36 -31.07
C LEU A 38 40.09 -27.52 -30.16
N GLY A 39 39.45 -28.69 -30.01
CA GLY A 39 40.02 -29.92 -29.49
C GLY A 39 39.60 -30.05 -28.01
N ASP A 40 38.94 -31.15 -27.66
CA ASP A 40 38.27 -31.43 -26.38
C ASP A 40 39.07 -31.16 -25.08
N SER A 41 38.28 -31.00 -24.01
CA SER A 41 38.61 -31.16 -22.59
C SER A 41 39.31 -29.99 -21.87
N LEU A 42 38.62 -29.39 -20.90
CA LEU A 42 38.97 -29.38 -19.47
C LEU A 42 38.11 -28.36 -18.70
N ARG A 43 37.69 -28.80 -17.51
CA ARG A 43 36.95 -28.07 -16.49
C ARG A 43 37.65 -26.75 -16.13
N HIS A 44 36.90 -25.66 -15.95
CA HIS A 44 37.32 -24.57 -15.07
C HIS A 44 36.13 -23.92 -14.35
N THR A 45 35.91 -24.43 -13.13
CA THR A 45 35.44 -23.67 -11.97
C THR A 45 36.49 -22.58 -11.65
N ARG A 46 36.03 -21.43 -11.14
CA ARG A 46 36.79 -20.26 -10.60
C ARG A 46 37.02 -19.09 -11.57
N LEU A 47 36.02 -18.22 -11.66
CA LEU A 47 36.25 -16.78 -11.87
C LEU A 47 35.14 -15.90 -11.27
N ILE A 48 34.71 -16.17 -10.03
CA ILE A 48 33.90 -15.24 -9.22
C ILE A 48 34.37 -15.40 -7.76
N SER A 49 35.51 -14.80 -7.41
CA SER A 49 36.04 -14.78 -6.03
C SER A 49 36.97 -13.58 -5.79
N TRP A 50 36.72 -12.46 -6.46
CA TRP A 50 37.53 -11.24 -6.25
C TRP A 50 36.74 -9.93 -6.32
N LEU A 51 35.44 -9.97 -5.99
CA LEU A 51 34.61 -8.76 -5.85
C LEU A 51 33.79 -8.71 -4.53
N ASN A 52 33.95 -9.68 -3.63
CA ASN A 52 33.19 -9.75 -2.36
C ASN A 52 34.07 -9.59 -1.11
N THR A 53 35.27 -9.00 -1.21
CA THR A 53 36.21 -8.92 -0.07
C THR A 53 36.60 -7.51 0.36
N LEU A 54 35.71 -6.53 0.18
CA LEU A 54 35.83 -5.25 0.88
C LEU A 54 34.42 -4.74 1.23
N GLY A 55 33.94 -5.07 2.41
CA GLY A 55 32.66 -4.53 2.88
C GLY A 55 32.11 -5.15 4.15
N ASP A 56 32.96 -5.42 5.15
CA ASP A 56 32.51 -5.62 6.53
C ASP A 56 33.67 -5.27 7.48
N TYR A 57 33.58 -4.14 8.19
CA TYR A 57 33.65 -4.05 9.65
C TYR A 57 33.24 -2.63 10.10
N PRO A 58 32.59 -2.47 11.27
CA PRO A 58 31.84 -1.28 11.66
C PRO A 58 32.65 -0.37 12.60
N HIS A 59 32.22 0.91 12.73
CA HIS A 59 32.04 1.66 13.98
C HIS A 59 31.98 3.19 13.69
N ASN A 60 30.95 3.82 14.25
CA ASN A 60 30.85 5.21 14.71
C ASN A 60 31.45 6.34 13.85
N PHE A 61 30.60 7.08 13.13
CA PHE A 61 30.79 8.51 12.89
C PHE A 61 29.44 9.25 12.81
N SER A 62 28.89 9.57 13.98
CA SER A 62 28.05 10.76 14.14
C SER A 62 28.96 11.96 14.39
N SER A 63 28.70 13.07 13.70
CA SER A 63 29.37 14.38 13.75
C SER A 63 30.39 14.66 12.63
N LEU A 64 30.24 15.86 12.04
CA LEU A 64 31.06 16.53 11.01
C LEU A 64 30.75 16.23 9.54
N ILE A 65 29.66 16.82 9.02
CA ILE A 65 29.72 17.72 7.84
C ILE A 65 28.71 18.84 8.06
N SER A 66 29.20 19.91 8.70
CA SER A 66 28.72 21.28 8.52
C SER A 66 29.74 22.02 7.63
N ALA A 67 29.27 23.05 6.93
CA ALA A 67 30.00 23.99 6.08
C ALA A 67 30.09 23.64 4.58
N TRP A 68 29.09 24.08 3.81
CA TRP A 68 29.28 25.09 2.75
C TRP A 68 27.92 25.45 2.12
N MET A 69 27.28 26.51 2.62
CA MET A 69 26.32 27.31 1.84
C MET A 69 26.54 28.79 2.20
N PRO A 70 26.48 29.70 1.21
CA PRO A 70 26.76 31.11 1.41
C PRO A 70 25.64 31.80 2.20
N THR A 71 26.07 32.65 3.12
CA THR A 71 25.24 33.58 3.90
C THR A 71 24.78 34.74 3.02
N GLU A 72 23.47 34.89 2.81
CA GLU A 72 22.86 36.20 2.60
C GLU A 72 21.88 36.50 3.76
N PRO A 73 21.86 37.73 4.29
CA PRO A 73 21.05 38.08 5.45
C PRO A 73 19.59 38.36 5.04
N MET A 74 18.64 37.60 5.60
CA MET A 74 17.25 38.02 5.63
C MET A 74 17.05 39.13 6.67
N PRO A 75 16.37 40.25 6.35
CA PRO A 75 16.04 41.28 7.31
C PRO A 75 14.93 40.78 8.26
N VAL A 76 15.21 40.88 9.56
CA VAL A 76 14.23 40.70 10.64
C VAL A 76 13.24 41.85 10.61
N LEU A 77 12.00 41.59 10.23
CA LEU A 77 10.87 42.51 10.40
C LEU A 77 10.38 42.45 11.85
N ILE A 78 10.83 43.40 12.65
CA ILE A 78 10.26 43.73 13.96
C ILE A 78 8.92 44.46 13.71
N PRO A 79 7.79 44.04 14.28
CA PRO A 79 6.56 44.82 14.18
C PRO A 79 6.67 46.04 15.10
N VAL A 80 7.00 47.19 14.51
CA VAL A 80 6.83 48.50 15.16
C VAL A 80 5.35 48.87 15.09
N LEU A 81 4.71 48.95 16.26
CA LEU A 81 3.37 49.53 16.42
C LEU A 81 3.37 50.98 15.94
N PRO A 82 2.41 51.42 15.10
CA PRO A 82 2.29 52.83 14.75
C PRO A 82 1.74 53.63 15.96
N PRO A 83 2.21 54.87 16.18
CA PRO A 83 1.67 55.75 17.19
C PRO A 83 0.25 56.19 16.80
N SER A 84 -0.60 56.25 17.83
CA SER A 84 -1.96 56.78 17.78
C SER A 84 -2.02 58.17 17.14
N ILE A 85 -2.69 58.27 15.99
CA ILE A 85 -3.23 59.56 15.53
C ILE A 85 -4.62 59.70 16.14
N ALA A 86 -4.70 60.67 17.05
CA ALA A 86 -5.95 61.19 17.55
C ALA A 86 -6.66 62.01 16.47
N GLY A 87 -7.99 61.87 16.41
CA GLY A 87 -8.87 62.72 15.61
C GLY A 87 -9.47 62.00 14.42
N ASP A 88 -10.60 61.33 14.62
CA ASP A 88 -11.82 61.69 13.91
C ASP A 88 -13.05 60.98 14.51
N THR A 89 -14.12 61.76 14.57
CA THR A 89 -15.34 61.57 15.34
C THR A 89 -16.18 60.42 14.80
N PHE A 90 -16.37 59.35 15.59
CA PHE A 90 -17.36 58.32 15.31
C PHE A 90 -18.78 58.87 15.56
N MET A 91 -19.61 58.91 14.52
CA MET A 91 -21.07 58.89 14.69
C MET A 91 -21.54 57.44 14.86
N ALA A 92 -22.34 57.22 15.90
CA ALA A 92 -22.92 55.93 16.26
C ALA A 92 -23.97 55.45 15.23
N PRO A 93 -24.23 54.12 15.12
CA PRO A 93 -25.20 53.57 14.19
C PRO A 93 -26.63 53.75 14.71
N GLY A 94 -27.41 54.59 14.02
CA GLY A 94 -28.84 54.77 14.24
C GLY A 94 -29.69 53.88 13.34
N ASP A 95 -30.65 53.21 13.96
CA ASP A 95 -31.74 52.40 13.41
C ASP A 95 -32.36 52.96 12.11
N TYR A 96 -32.29 52.18 11.02
CA TYR A 96 -33.24 52.30 9.92
C TYR A 96 -34.54 51.55 10.27
N ARG A 97 -35.44 52.22 11.01
CA ARG A 97 -36.86 51.86 11.02
C ARG A 97 -37.54 52.51 9.83
N SER A 98 -37.95 51.71 8.86
CA SER A 98 -38.93 52.07 7.85
C SER A 98 -40.27 52.41 8.51
N GLN A 99 -40.59 53.70 8.64
CA GLN A 99 -41.95 54.15 8.92
C GLN A 99 -42.66 54.44 7.60
N PHE A 100 -43.62 53.58 7.27
CA PHE A 100 -44.69 53.89 6.35
C PHE A 100 -45.60 54.93 7.02
N THR A 101 -45.62 56.16 6.49
CA THR A 101 -46.68 57.12 6.79
C THR A 101 -47.43 57.43 5.51
N VAL A 102 -48.67 56.93 5.45
CA VAL A 102 -49.64 57.24 4.40
C VAL A 102 -50.08 58.69 4.57
N GLY A 103 -49.65 59.56 3.65
CA GLY A 103 -50.12 60.94 3.50
C GLY A 103 -50.89 61.11 2.20
N LYS A 104 -52.16 61.52 2.30
CA LYS A 104 -53.11 61.74 1.21
C LYS A 104 -52.69 62.89 0.27
N LYS A 105 -52.99 62.69 -1.02
CA LYS A 105 -53.32 63.67 -2.08
C LYS A 105 -52.37 64.87 -2.28
N GLY A 106 -51.72 64.91 -3.44
CA GLY A 106 -51.21 66.13 -4.06
C GLY A 106 -50.14 65.82 -5.09
N ARG A 107 -50.41 66.10 -6.38
CA ARG A 107 -49.42 66.00 -7.46
C ARG A 107 -48.33 67.07 -7.25
N PRO A 108 -47.03 66.78 -7.43
CA PRO A 108 -46.05 67.81 -7.63
C PRO A 108 -45.78 67.99 -9.13
N GLU A 109 -46.22 69.15 -9.59
CA GLU A 109 -45.84 69.86 -10.79
C GLU A 109 -44.35 70.24 -10.69
N PHE A 110 -43.57 69.96 -11.74
CA PHE A 110 -42.14 70.28 -11.78
C PHE A 110 -41.98 71.71 -12.31
N VAL A 111 -41.74 72.65 -11.39
CA VAL A 111 -41.38 74.04 -11.69
C VAL A 111 -39.88 74.11 -11.92
N VAL A 112 -39.48 74.57 -13.11
CA VAL A 112 -38.11 75.04 -13.40
C VAL A 112 -38.22 76.50 -13.82
N ASP A 113 -38.10 77.40 -12.85
CA ASP A 113 -37.61 78.77 -13.02
C ASP A 113 -36.08 78.73 -12.86
N GLY A 114 -35.23 79.38 -13.64
CA GLY A 114 -35.40 80.27 -14.77
C GLY A 114 -34.01 80.82 -15.15
N LEU A 115 -33.81 81.17 -16.42
CA LEU A 115 -33.11 82.39 -16.83
C LEU A 115 -33.22 82.54 -18.36
N TYR A 116 -34.14 83.41 -18.74
CA TYR A 116 -34.21 84.05 -20.04
C TYR A 116 -33.03 85.01 -20.23
N GLN A 117 -32.46 85.04 -21.43
CA GLN A 117 -32.37 86.29 -22.18
C GLN A 117 -32.30 86.03 -23.69
N THR A 118 -32.82 87.02 -24.42
CA THR A 118 -33.49 86.99 -25.71
C THR A 118 -32.58 87.32 -26.89
N ASN A 119 -32.82 86.71 -28.05
CA ASN A 119 -33.06 87.48 -29.29
C ASN A 119 -33.68 86.61 -30.41
N PRO A 120 -34.71 87.09 -31.14
CA PRO A 120 -35.39 86.34 -32.19
C PRO A 120 -34.84 86.71 -33.58
N VAL A 121 -34.54 85.71 -34.41
CA VAL A 121 -34.52 85.86 -35.88
C VAL A 121 -35.29 84.71 -36.50
N THR A 122 -36.13 85.09 -37.45
CA THR A 122 -37.16 84.37 -38.21
C THR A 122 -36.65 83.20 -39.07
N PRO A 123 -37.56 82.29 -39.49
CA PRO A 123 -37.20 80.98 -40.03
C PRO A 123 -36.85 81.04 -41.53
N SER A 124 -35.75 80.41 -41.92
CA SER A 124 -35.49 80.05 -43.32
C SER A 124 -35.37 78.53 -43.45
N THR A 125 -36.21 78.01 -44.32
CA THR A 125 -36.22 76.66 -44.88
C THR A 125 -34.85 76.29 -45.45
N TYR A 126 -34.24 75.23 -44.92
CA TYR A 126 -33.25 74.44 -45.64
C TYR A 126 -33.62 72.97 -45.60
N THR A 127 -34.17 72.52 -46.72
CA THR A 127 -34.24 71.12 -47.14
C THR A 127 -32.81 70.71 -47.52
N GLY A 128 -32.12 70.03 -46.61
CA GLY A 128 -30.77 69.51 -46.85
C GLY A 128 -30.65 68.12 -46.25
N GLY A 129 -30.56 67.10 -47.11
CA GLY A 129 -30.47 65.71 -46.72
C GLY A 129 -29.25 65.43 -45.85
N LEU A 130 -29.48 64.84 -44.68
CA LEU A 130 -28.46 64.11 -43.96
C LEU A 130 -28.23 62.78 -44.68
N MET A 131 -27.24 62.76 -45.58
CA MET A 131 -26.53 61.53 -45.83
C MET A 131 -25.81 61.14 -44.55
N ALA A 132 -26.20 60.01 -43.97
CA ALA A 132 -25.47 59.35 -42.91
C ALA A 132 -24.11 58.90 -43.45
N ALA A 133 -23.11 59.76 -43.31
CA ALA A 133 -21.72 59.37 -43.44
C ALA A 133 -21.38 58.48 -42.24
N ASN A 134 -21.28 57.18 -42.51
CA ASN A 134 -20.67 56.18 -41.65
C ASN A 134 -19.15 56.44 -41.61
N PRO A 135 -18.55 56.93 -40.50
CA PRO A 135 -17.11 56.97 -40.39
C PRO A 135 -16.63 55.56 -40.01
N ALA A 136 -16.32 54.76 -41.03
CA ALA A 136 -15.42 53.64 -40.86
C ALA A 136 -14.06 54.19 -40.38
N GLY A 137 -13.57 53.69 -39.23
CA GLY A 137 -12.15 53.82 -38.87
C GLY A 137 -11.80 54.53 -37.55
N GLY A 138 -12.76 54.86 -36.70
CA GLY A 138 -12.46 55.35 -35.35
C GLY A 138 -12.68 54.25 -34.30
N GLU A 139 -11.66 53.45 -34.00
CA GLU A 139 -11.65 52.66 -32.76
C GLU A 139 -11.63 53.64 -31.58
N THR A 140 -12.82 54.04 -31.11
CA THR A 140 -12.96 54.60 -29.78
C THR A 140 -12.73 53.45 -28.80
N THR A 141 -11.46 53.14 -28.52
CA THR A 141 -11.09 52.44 -27.30
C THR A 141 -11.63 53.28 -26.15
N ALA A 142 -12.80 52.90 -25.65
CA ALA A 142 -13.31 53.41 -24.40
C ALA A 142 -12.34 52.94 -23.31
N THR A 143 -11.25 53.67 -23.12
CA THR A 143 -10.39 53.57 -21.95
C THR A 143 -11.29 53.86 -20.77
N ARG A 144 -11.71 52.79 -20.09
CA ARG A 144 -12.36 52.86 -18.80
C ARG A 144 -11.51 53.78 -17.92
N LYS A 145 -12.06 54.96 -17.61
CA LYS A 145 -11.34 56.06 -16.94
C LYS A 145 -11.07 55.75 -15.46
N ASP A 146 -11.71 54.71 -14.93
CA ASP A 146 -11.54 54.25 -13.57
C ASP A 146 -10.57 53.07 -13.50
N PRO A 147 -9.55 53.10 -12.64
CA PRO A 147 -8.64 51.98 -12.44
C PRO A 147 -9.46 50.74 -12.05
N SER A 148 -9.24 49.64 -12.78
CA SER A 148 -9.84 48.34 -12.47
C SER A 148 -9.67 48.05 -10.97
N PRO A 149 -10.72 47.58 -10.26
CA PRO A 149 -10.62 47.26 -8.83
C PRO A 149 -9.57 46.17 -8.54
N TYR A 150 -9.12 45.46 -9.56
CA TYR A 150 -8.08 44.42 -9.47
C TYR A 150 -6.65 44.96 -9.65
N GLY A 151 -6.48 46.23 -10.05
CA GLY A 151 -5.17 46.82 -10.34
C GLY A 151 -4.62 46.49 -11.74
N LEU A 152 -3.44 47.04 -12.07
CA LEU A 152 -2.89 47.01 -13.43
C LEU A 152 -2.51 45.62 -13.96
N GLY A 153 -2.44 44.60 -13.11
CA GLY A 153 -2.07 43.21 -13.46
C GLY A 153 -3.19 42.36 -14.07
N TYR A 154 -4.43 42.87 -14.08
CA TYR A 154 -5.63 42.09 -14.35
C TYR A 154 -6.39 42.62 -15.55
N VAL A 155 -6.96 41.71 -16.32
CA VAL A 155 -7.86 41.99 -17.43
C VAL A 155 -9.18 41.30 -17.16
N VAL A 156 -10.24 42.08 -16.99
CA VAL A 156 -11.60 41.55 -16.77
C VAL A 156 -12.21 41.24 -18.13
N ALA A 157 -12.46 39.97 -18.43
CA ALA A 157 -12.95 39.58 -19.75
C ALA A 157 -14.28 40.26 -20.12
N ARG A 158 -15.14 40.52 -19.13
CA ARG A 158 -16.47 41.13 -19.33
C ARG A 158 -16.41 42.55 -19.90
N ASP A 159 -15.29 43.26 -19.70
CA ASP A 159 -15.09 44.60 -20.26
C ASP A 159 -14.99 44.56 -21.81
N TYR A 160 -14.80 43.37 -22.41
CA TYR A 160 -14.70 43.14 -23.84
C TYR A 160 -16.00 42.57 -24.47
N GLY A 161 -17.10 42.47 -23.72
CA GLY A 161 -18.41 42.09 -24.25
C GLY A 161 -19.19 41.04 -23.45
N VAL A 162 -20.14 40.39 -24.12
CA VAL A 162 -21.05 39.39 -23.53
C VAL A 162 -20.30 38.08 -23.23
N PRO A 163 -20.54 37.41 -22.08
CA PRO A 163 -19.85 36.17 -21.72
C PRO A 163 -19.85 35.10 -22.82
N GLY A 164 -18.68 34.83 -23.40
CA GLY A 164 -18.50 33.84 -24.45
C GLY A 164 -17.10 33.84 -25.04
N LYS A 165 -16.83 32.90 -25.94
CA LYS A 165 -15.52 32.70 -26.59
C LYS A 165 -14.97 33.99 -27.21
N ALA A 166 -15.75 34.70 -28.02
CA ALA A 166 -15.30 35.90 -28.74
C ALA A 166 -14.80 36.99 -27.78
N THR A 167 -15.49 37.17 -26.65
CA THR A 167 -15.11 38.13 -25.61
C THR A 167 -13.84 37.70 -24.89
N ILE A 168 -13.64 36.41 -24.64
CA ILE A 168 -12.36 35.91 -24.10
C ILE A 168 -11.22 36.16 -25.10
N GLU A 169 -11.42 35.88 -26.39
CA GLU A 169 -10.41 36.10 -27.43
C GLU A 169 -10.03 37.58 -27.57
N ALA A 170 -11.00 38.50 -27.49
CA ALA A 170 -10.74 39.94 -27.47
C ALA A 170 -9.91 40.36 -26.24
N ALA A 171 -10.24 39.82 -25.06
CA ALA A 171 -9.47 40.08 -23.84
C ALA A 171 -8.04 39.49 -23.92
N LEU A 172 -7.88 38.31 -24.50
CA LEU A 172 -6.58 37.68 -24.75
C LEU A 172 -5.73 38.49 -25.74
N ALA A 173 -6.35 39.00 -26.81
CA ALA A 173 -5.67 39.87 -27.79
C ALA A 173 -5.16 41.16 -27.13
N ALA A 174 -5.95 41.75 -26.22
CA ALA A 174 -5.54 42.93 -25.46
C ALA A 174 -4.42 42.65 -24.44
N ILE A 175 -4.38 41.44 -23.87
CA ILE A 175 -3.24 41.00 -23.03
C ILE A 175 -1.96 40.87 -23.88
N GLY A 176 -2.08 40.31 -25.09
CA GLY A 176 -0.96 40.06 -25.98
C GLY A 176 0.08 39.11 -25.37
N VAL A 177 1.36 39.51 -25.42
CA VAL A 177 2.49 38.70 -24.92
C VAL A 177 2.82 38.95 -23.45
N LEU A 178 2.17 39.91 -22.79
CA LEU A 178 2.50 40.27 -21.41
C LEU A 178 1.94 39.23 -20.44
N PRO A 179 2.64 38.96 -19.32
CA PRO A 179 2.10 38.11 -18.27
C PRO A 179 0.99 38.84 -17.50
N ARG A 180 -0.25 38.34 -17.58
CA ARG A 180 -1.44 38.97 -16.98
C ARG A 180 -2.41 37.94 -16.41
N THR A 181 -3.26 38.37 -15.49
CA THR A 181 -4.40 37.57 -15.00
C THR A 181 -5.66 37.91 -15.78
N LEU A 182 -6.25 36.94 -16.47
CA LEU A 182 -7.57 37.06 -17.09
C LEU A 182 -8.65 36.66 -16.08
N VAL A 183 -9.55 37.58 -15.75
CA VAL A 183 -10.62 37.36 -14.76
C VAL A 183 -11.95 37.10 -15.46
N LEU A 184 -12.58 35.96 -15.16
CA LEU A 184 -13.96 35.66 -15.53
C LEU A 184 -14.90 35.96 -14.36
N THR A 185 -15.69 37.01 -14.52
CA THR A 185 -16.75 37.44 -13.57
C THR A 185 -18.02 36.58 -13.70
N PRO A 186 -18.93 36.57 -12.70
CA PRO A 186 -20.09 35.67 -12.64
C PRO A 186 -20.96 35.63 -13.90
N GLY A 187 -21.21 34.45 -14.46
CA GLY A 187 -21.97 34.24 -15.70
C GLY A 187 -21.56 32.95 -16.45
N ASP A 188 -22.39 32.53 -17.40
CA ASP A 188 -22.10 31.37 -18.25
C ASP A 188 -21.29 31.79 -19.49
N TRP A 189 -20.01 31.45 -19.51
CA TRP A 189 -19.07 31.77 -20.60
C TRP A 189 -19.15 30.70 -21.68
N GLN A 190 -20.02 30.91 -22.66
CA GLN A 190 -20.31 29.96 -23.74
C GLN A 190 -19.11 29.78 -24.68
N ILE A 191 -18.56 28.57 -24.75
CA ILE A 191 -17.42 28.24 -25.62
C ILE A 191 -17.87 27.24 -26.70
N ASN A 192 -18.30 27.78 -27.83
CA ASN A 192 -18.87 27.04 -28.97
C ASN A 192 -17.85 26.55 -30.01
N ALA A 193 -16.56 26.86 -29.82
CA ALA A 193 -15.45 26.38 -30.62
C ALA A 193 -14.18 26.25 -29.76
N ALA A 194 -13.17 25.51 -30.21
CA ALA A 194 -11.94 25.31 -29.45
C ALA A 194 -11.32 26.65 -29.03
N LEU A 195 -10.85 26.73 -27.77
CA LEU A 195 -10.26 27.93 -27.17
C LEU A 195 -8.97 27.54 -26.46
N THR A 196 -7.91 28.33 -26.64
CA THR A 196 -6.64 28.15 -25.92
C THR A 196 -6.35 29.39 -25.08
N ILE A 197 -6.14 29.20 -23.79
CA ILE A 197 -5.58 30.22 -22.89
C ILE A 197 -4.05 30.04 -22.90
N PRO A 198 -3.27 31.03 -23.35
CA PRO A 198 -1.82 30.88 -23.52
C PRO A 198 -1.06 30.85 -22.19
N SER A 199 0.20 30.41 -22.22
CA SER A 199 1.02 30.20 -21.02
C SER A 199 1.38 31.47 -20.25
N ASN A 200 1.34 32.64 -20.88
CA ASN A 200 1.51 33.93 -20.23
C ASN A 200 0.26 34.42 -19.47
N VAL A 201 -0.87 33.71 -19.55
CA VAL A 201 -2.12 34.14 -18.93
C VAL A 201 -2.46 33.27 -17.73
N ASN A 202 -2.61 33.87 -16.56
CA ASN A 202 -3.22 33.23 -15.40
C ASN A 202 -4.75 33.39 -15.49
N LEU A 203 -5.50 32.30 -15.68
CA LEU A 203 -6.96 32.31 -15.72
C LEU A 203 -7.52 32.27 -14.30
N LYS A 204 -8.18 33.34 -13.86
CA LYS A 204 -8.91 33.41 -12.61
C LYS A 204 -10.41 33.35 -12.86
N ILE A 205 -11.09 32.36 -12.30
CA ILE A 205 -12.55 32.23 -12.43
C ILE A 205 -13.20 32.54 -11.09
N GLU A 206 -14.02 33.58 -11.03
CA GLU A 206 -14.71 33.99 -9.80
C GLU A 206 -15.94 33.13 -9.51
N GLN A 207 -16.41 33.15 -8.27
CA GLN A 207 -17.58 32.38 -7.85
C GLN A 207 -18.81 32.76 -8.66
N GLY A 208 -19.45 31.76 -9.29
CA GLY A 208 -20.61 31.97 -10.16
C GLY A 208 -20.27 32.22 -11.63
N ALA A 209 -18.98 32.28 -11.99
CA ALA A 209 -18.54 32.21 -13.37
C ALA A 209 -18.33 30.75 -13.77
N TYR A 210 -18.84 30.37 -14.94
CA TYR A 210 -18.75 29.02 -15.47
C TYR A 210 -18.15 29.04 -16.86
N LEU A 211 -17.07 28.31 -17.05
CA LEU A 211 -16.56 27.97 -18.38
C LEU A 211 -17.47 26.88 -18.96
N CYS A 212 -18.11 27.17 -20.09
CA CYS A 212 -19.15 26.32 -20.69
C CYS A 212 -18.73 25.78 -22.08
N PRO A 213 -17.78 24.83 -22.19
CA PRO A 213 -17.51 24.13 -23.45
C PRO A 213 -18.74 23.41 -23.96
N ALA A 214 -19.09 23.69 -25.23
CA ALA A 214 -20.11 22.97 -25.96
C ALA A 214 -19.68 21.52 -26.27
N ASP A 215 -20.60 20.69 -26.72
CA ASP A 215 -20.32 19.31 -27.13
C ASP A 215 -19.21 19.26 -28.21
N GLY A 216 -18.25 18.35 -28.04
CA GLY A 216 -17.07 18.21 -28.90
C GLY A 216 -16.00 19.30 -28.75
N VAL A 217 -16.26 20.37 -27.99
CA VAL A 217 -15.33 21.49 -27.84
C VAL A 217 -14.31 21.24 -26.73
N THR A 218 -13.05 21.56 -27.02
CA THR A 218 -11.96 21.51 -26.02
C THR A 218 -11.51 22.93 -25.68
N VAL A 219 -11.46 23.26 -24.39
CA VAL A 219 -10.73 24.42 -23.88
C VAL A 219 -9.39 23.96 -23.34
N THR A 220 -8.30 24.48 -23.89
CA THR A 220 -6.94 24.18 -23.42
C THR A 220 -6.43 25.33 -22.59
N ILE A 221 -6.10 25.06 -21.33
CA ILE A 221 -5.48 26.02 -20.42
C ILE A 221 -3.97 25.74 -20.47
N GLY A 222 -3.21 26.72 -20.95
CA GLY A 222 -1.76 26.64 -21.08
C GLY A 222 -0.99 27.46 -20.04
N GLY A 223 -1.65 28.39 -19.35
CA GLY A 223 -1.07 29.19 -18.25
C GLY A 223 -1.69 28.85 -16.90
N GLY A 224 -1.43 29.66 -15.87
CA GLY A 224 -1.94 29.40 -14.52
C GLY A 224 -3.47 29.33 -14.45
N PHE A 225 -4.01 28.59 -13.48
CA PHE A 225 -5.44 28.50 -13.23
C PHE A 225 -5.76 28.68 -11.75
N GLU A 226 -6.59 29.65 -11.44
CA GLU A 226 -7.02 30.01 -10.09
C GLU A 226 -8.54 29.97 -9.99
N ALA A 227 -9.05 29.08 -9.13
CA ALA A 227 -10.46 28.99 -8.78
C ALA A 227 -10.59 28.51 -7.32
N GLY A 228 -11.65 28.93 -6.63
CA GLY A 228 -11.96 28.41 -5.30
C GLY A 228 -12.61 27.01 -5.34
N ASN A 229 -13.03 26.52 -4.17
CA ASN A 229 -13.73 25.23 -4.03
C ASN A 229 -15.22 25.32 -4.41
N TYR A 230 -15.50 25.84 -5.61
CA TYR A 230 -16.83 25.96 -6.18
C TYR A 230 -16.83 25.54 -7.65
N GLN A 231 -18.01 25.31 -8.21
CA GLN A 231 -18.15 24.93 -9.61
C GLN A 231 -17.76 26.08 -10.53
N VAL A 232 -16.82 25.80 -11.43
CA VAL A 232 -16.30 26.75 -12.45
C VAL A 232 -16.36 26.17 -13.85
N ILE A 233 -16.69 24.89 -14.00
CA ILE A 233 -16.86 24.19 -15.29
C ILE A 233 -18.29 23.65 -15.36
N LYS A 234 -18.99 24.02 -16.42
CA LYS A 234 -20.22 23.39 -16.88
C LYS A 234 -19.94 22.82 -18.26
N TRP A 235 -20.47 21.66 -18.59
CA TRP A 235 -20.22 21.06 -19.91
C TRP A 235 -21.53 20.55 -20.50
N THR A 236 -21.56 20.45 -21.83
CA THR A 236 -22.58 19.72 -22.57
C THR A 236 -21.91 18.61 -23.37
N GLY A 237 -22.56 17.45 -23.45
CA GLY A 237 -22.02 16.27 -24.14
C GLY A 237 -20.58 15.94 -23.75
N THR A 238 -19.70 15.95 -24.74
CA THR A 238 -18.28 15.61 -24.68
C THR A 238 -17.36 16.81 -24.51
N GLY A 239 -17.90 18.04 -24.38
CA GLY A 239 -17.12 19.26 -24.16
C GLY A 239 -16.19 19.14 -22.96
N ARG A 240 -14.92 19.55 -23.08
CA ARG A 240 -13.87 19.28 -22.08
C ARG A 240 -12.94 20.46 -21.82
N VAL A 241 -12.33 20.45 -20.62
CA VAL A 241 -11.24 21.36 -20.25
C VAL A 241 -9.95 20.54 -20.08
N VAL A 242 -8.87 20.97 -20.71
CA VAL A 242 -7.56 20.29 -20.64
C VAL A 242 -6.54 21.24 -20.03
N PHE A 243 -5.86 20.76 -18.99
CA PHE A 243 -4.78 21.46 -18.30
C PHE A 243 -3.43 21.00 -18.87
N ARG A 244 -2.56 21.93 -19.25
CA ARG A 244 -1.17 21.59 -19.62
C ARG A 244 -0.33 21.35 -18.36
N GLU A 245 0.89 20.88 -18.55
CA GLU A 245 1.86 20.74 -17.46
C GLU A 245 2.03 22.06 -16.71
N GLY A 246 2.01 21.99 -15.38
CA GLY A 246 2.26 23.15 -14.51
C GLY A 246 1.14 24.19 -14.46
N THR A 247 0.01 24.01 -15.17
CA THR A 247 -1.08 25.01 -15.15
C THR A 247 -1.88 25.01 -13.85
N VAL A 248 -2.00 23.84 -13.23
CA VAL A 248 -2.63 23.65 -11.92
C VAL A 248 -1.70 22.88 -11.01
N ARG A 249 -1.65 23.28 -9.74
CA ARG A 249 -0.98 22.50 -8.69
C ARG A 249 -1.80 21.25 -8.33
N GLU A 250 -3.10 21.42 -8.23
CA GLU A 250 -4.06 20.36 -7.94
C GLU A 250 -5.42 20.72 -8.55
N ALA A 251 -6.19 19.69 -8.91
CA ALA A 251 -7.57 19.83 -9.39
C ALA A 251 -8.55 19.36 -8.33
N PHE A 252 -9.73 20.00 -8.31
CA PHE A 252 -10.79 19.70 -7.35
C PHE A 252 -12.06 19.22 -8.07
N PRO A 253 -12.70 18.13 -7.62
CA PRO A 253 -13.99 17.68 -8.16
C PRO A 253 -15.08 18.77 -8.13
N GLN A 254 -14.96 19.72 -7.18
CA GLN A 254 -15.82 20.89 -7.03
C GLN A 254 -15.87 21.73 -8.30
N TRP A 255 -14.78 21.82 -9.06
CA TRP A 255 -14.74 22.61 -10.29
C TRP A 255 -15.71 22.09 -11.33
N TRP A 256 -16.00 20.78 -11.34
CA TRP A 256 -17.03 20.13 -12.18
C TRP A 256 -18.38 19.96 -11.46
N GLY A 257 -18.52 20.48 -10.24
CA GLY A 257 -19.78 20.49 -9.51
C GLY A 257 -20.06 19.29 -8.62
N ALA A 258 -19.05 18.47 -8.30
CA ALA A 258 -19.14 17.49 -7.22
C ALA A 258 -18.97 18.17 -5.86
N TYR A 259 -19.79 17.81 -4.87
CA TYR A 259 -19.63 18.31 -3.49
C TYR A 259 -20.25 17.34 -2.49
N PRO A 260 -19.82 17.39 -1.21
CA PRO A 260 -20.41 16.57 -0.16
C PRO A 260 -21.92 16.85 0.00
N GLY A 261 -22.74 15.79 -0.02
CA GLY A 261 -24.20 15.91 0.07
C GLY A 261 -24.93 16.24 -1.24
N ALA A 262 -24.21 16.38 -2.37
CA ALA A 262 -24.85 16.43 -3.68
C ALA A 262 -25.54 15.09 -4.02
N PRO A 263 -26.58 15.08 -4.88
CA PRO A 263 -27.16 13.84 -5.39
C PRO A 263 -26.12 12.92 -6.03
N ALA A 264 -26.24 11.61 -5.81
CA ALA A 264 -25.28 10.60 -6.25
C ALA A 264 -24.96 10.68 -7.76
N ALA A 265 -25.97 10.87 -8.60
CA ALA A 265 -25.80 11.02 -10.06
C ALA A 265 -24.96 12.25 -10.44
N ARG A 266 -25.13 13.37 -9.72
CA ARG A 266 -24.37 14.61 -9.96
C ARG A 266 -22.89 14.42 -9.62
N ASN A 267 -22.59 13.88 -8.44
CA ASN A 267 -21.22 13.59 -8.04
C ASN A 267 -20.56 12.60 -9.00
N THR A 268 -21.27 11.53 -9.39
CA THR A 268 -20.75 10.54 -10.35
C THR A 268 -20.38 11.19 -11.68
N ALA A 269 -21.29 11.98 -12.27
CA ALA A 269 -21.04 12.66 -13.54
C ALA A 269 -19.87 13.66 -13.44
N ALA A 270 -19.83 14.46 -12.37
CA ALA A 270 -18.78 15.47 -12.17
C ALA A 270 -17.40 14.84 -11.93
N ILE A 271 -17.30 13.80 -11.09
CA ILE A 271 -16.03 13.13 -10.81
C ILE A 271 -15.54 12.36 -12.05
N ALA A 272 -16.44 11.65 -12.75
CA ALA A 272 -16.08 10.97 -13.99
C ALA A 272 -15.61 11.97 -15.06
N LYS A 273 -16.27 13.12 -15.16
CA LYS A 273 -15.87 14.19 -16.09
C LYS A 273 -14.50 14.77 -15.74
N MET A 274 -14.26 15.05 -14.46
CA MET A 274 -12.95 15.47 -13.97
C MET A 274 -11.86 14.44 -14.31
N PHE A 275 -12.09 13.14 -14.13
CA PHE A 275 -11.12 12.11 -14.53
C PHE A 275 -10.83 12.13 -16.03
N ALA A 276 -11.87 12.30 -16.87
CA ALA A 276 -11.71 12.37 -18.32
C ALA A 276 -10.92 13.62 -18.77
N ASP A 277 -11.11 14.74 -18.08
CA ASP A 277 -10.52 16.04 -18.42
C ASP A 277 -9.08 16.21 -17.88
N THR A 278 -8.82 15.75 -16.66
CA THR A 278 -7.54 15.96 -15.95
C THR A 278 -6.56 14.82 -16.17
N ILE A 279 -7.02 13.58 -16.21
CA ILE A 279 -6.13 12.41 -16.30
C ILE A 279 -5.90 12.09 -17.77
N THR A 280 -5.25 12.97 -18.53
CA THR A 280 -5.03 12.81 -19.98
C THR A 280 -3.59 12.46 -20.33
N SER A 281 -3.06 11.42 -19.67
CA SER A 281 -1.83 10.66 -20.00
C SER A 281 -0.50 11.39 -20.23
N THR A 282 -0.44 12.73 -20.29
CA THR A 282 0.80 13.44 -20.64
C THR A 282 1.52 13.95 -19.39
N TYR A 283 0.77 14.32 -18.35
CA TYR A 283 1.35 14.93 -17.16
C TYR A 283 0.69 14.40 -15.88
N PRO A 284 1.48 14.16 -14.82
CA PRO A 284 0.96 13.79 -13.52
C PRO A 284 0.17 14.96 -12.92
N ILE A 285 -1.14 14.79 -12.73
CA ILE A 285 -1.99 15.76 -12.03
C ILE A 285 -2.39 15.19 -10.67
N LYS A 286 -2.27 16.03 -9.65
CA LYS A 286 -2.83 15.78 -8.33
C LYS A 286 -4.29 16.20 -8.30
N ILE A 287 -5.16 15.29 -7.87
CA ILE A 287 -6.58 15.52 -7.67
C ILE A 287 -6.86 15.42 -6.18
N THR A 288 -7.33 16.51 -5.60
CA THR A 288 -7.60 16.60 -4.16
C THR A 288 -9.11 16.61 -3.94
N PHE A 289 -9.60 15.68 -3.13
CA PHE A 289 -10.98 15.64 -2.65
C PHE A 289 -11.02 16.26 -1.25
N PRO A 290 -11.60 17.45 -1.07
CA PRO A 290 -11.85 17.99 0.26
C PRO A 290 -12.68 17.02 1.11
N THR A 291 -12.46 17.03 2.43
CA THR A 291 -13.21 16.17 3.36
C THR A 291 -14.71 16.31 3.18
N GLY A 292 -15.38 15.17 3.22
CA GLY A 292 -16.82 15.08 3.11
C GLY A 292 -17.25 13.79 2.46
N LYS A 293 -18.57 13.57 2.45
CA LYS A 293 -19.20 12.39 1.88
C LYS A 293 -19.74 12.69 0.48
N TYR A 294 -19.12 12.10 -0.53
CA TYR A 294 -19.55 12.16 -1.92
C TYR A 294 -20.30 10.86 -2.24
N GLU A 295 -21.63 10.92 -2.22
CA GLU A 295 -22.44 9.80 -2.72
C GLU A 295 -22.23 9.66 -4.23
N ILE A 296 -22.10 8.44 -4.72
CA ILE A 296 -22.01 8.11 -6.16
C ILE A 296 -23.03 7.03 -6.49
N SER A 297 -23.49 7.01 -7.75
CA SER A 297 -24.54 6.12 -8.25
C SER A 297 -24.02 5.05 -9.22
N ASP A 298 -22.76 5.17 -9.68
CA ASP A 298 -22.09 4.20 -10.54
C ASP A 298 -20.59 4.09 -10.18
N GLU A 299 -19.96 3.00 -10.61
CA GLU A 299 -18.52 2.76 -10.41
C GLU A 299 -17.71 3.80 -11.17
N LEU A 300 -16.83 4.53 -10.47
CA LEU A 300 -15.92 5.47 -11.10
C LEU A 300 -14.79 4.71 -11.78
N THR A 301 -14.54 4.96 -13.05
CA THR A 301 -13.49 4.25 -13.81
C THR A 301 -12.42 5.21 -14.32
N VAL A 302 -11.16 4.85 -14.11
CA VAL A 302 -9.98 5.46 -14.75
C VAL A 302 -9.32 4.40 -15.63
N THR A 303 -9.16 4.70 -16.91
CA THR A 303 -8.67 3.72 -17.91
C THR A 303 -7.45 4.21 -18.66
N ALA A 304 -6.41 3.37 -18.74
CA ALA A 304 -5.21 3.56 -19.57
C ALA A 304 -4.46 4.86 -19.28
N ARG A 305 -4.29 5.20 -17.99
CA ARG A 305 -3.72 6.47 -17.53
C ARG A 305 -2.45 6.29 -16.72
N GLU A 306 -1.55 7.26 -16.80
CA GLU A 306 -0.27 7.23 -16.09
C GLU A 306 -0.08 8.45 -15.18
N GLY A 307 0.56 8.26 -14.02
CA GLY A 307 1.18 9.35 -13.25
C GLY A 307 0.27 10.17 -12.34
N PHE A 308 -1.02 9.85 -12.21
CA PHE A 308 -1.94 10.67 -11.42
C PHE A 308 -1.89 10.39 -9.92
N VAL A 309 -2.27 11.38 -9.12
CA VAL A 309 -2.43 11.25 -7.66
C VAL A 309 -3.87 11.59 -7.29
N LEU A 310 -4.57 10.68 -6.61
CA LEU A 310 -5.83 10.96 -5.94
C LEU A 310 -5.58 11.08 -4.44
N GLU A 311 -5.96 12.19 -3.84
CA GLU A 311 -5.81 12.43 -2.40
C GLU A 311 -7.15 12.83 -1.78
N GLY A 312 -7.59 12.10 -0.76
CA GLY A 312 -8.67 12.53 0.12
C GLY A 312 -8.09 13.39 1.24
N GLY A 313 -8.46 14.67 1.28
CA GLY A 313 -7.91 15.70 2.17
C GLY A 313 -8.33 15.55 3.64
N GLY A 314 -8.16 14.37 4.23
CA GLY A 314 -8.58 14.02 5.59
C GLY A 314 -9.68 12.97 5.62
N MET A 315 -9.52 11.85 4.89
CA MET A 315 -10.51 10.76 4.79
C MET A 315 -11.80 11.16 4.06
N ALA A 316 -11.65 11.80 2.90
CA ALA A 316 -12.77 12.01 1.99
C ALA A 316 -13.47 10.67 1.71
N THR A 317 -14.81 10.66 1.79
CA THR A 317 -15.60 9.44 1.66
C THR A 317 -16.25 9.39 0.29
N LEU A 318 -15.91 8.37 -0.52
CA LEU A 318 -16.67 8.02 -1.71
C LEU A 318 -17.64 6.89 -1.34
N TRP A 319 -18.94 7.13 -1.47
CA TRP A 319 -19.98 6.21 -1.01
C TRP A 319 -20.90 5.78 -2.14
N GLN A 320 -20.76 4.53 -2.58
CA GLN A 320 -21.62 3.85 -3.54
C GLN A 320 -22.80 3.19 -2.82
N ARG A 321 -24.03 3.49 -3.24
CA ARG A 321 -25.25 2.85 -2.68
C ARG A 321 -25.90 1.83 -3.61
N THR A 322 -25.58 1.89 -4.90
CA THR A 322 -26.22 1.03 -5.89
C THR A 322 -25.67 -0.39 -5.78
N ASP A 323 -26.55 -1.38 -5.64
CA ASP A 323 -26.15 -2.79 -5.63
C ASP A 323 -25.56 -3.23 -6.98
N GLY A 324 -24.66 -4.21 -6.96
CA GLY A 324 -23.84 -4.63 -8.10
C GLY A 324 -22.64 -3.75 -8.43
N LYS A 325 -22.44 -2.61 -7.75
CA LYS A 325 -21.46 -1.59 -8.16
C LYS A 325 -20.30 -1.46 -7.18
N GLY A 326 -19.10 -1.32 -7.76
CA GLY A 326 -17.91 -0.90 -7.04
C GLY A 326 -17.86 0.61 -6.80
N VAL A 327 -16.81 1.06 -6.12
CA VAL A 327 -16.56 2.49 -5.90
C VAL A 327 -15.62 3.04 -6.97
N LEU A 328 -14.45 2.42 -7.10
CA LEU A 328 -13.39 2.89 -7.99
C LEU A 328 -12.72 1.72 -8.72
N LYS A 329 -12.58 1.86 -10.03
CA LYS A 329 -11.87 0.93 -10.91
C LYS A 329 -10.71 1.63 -11.62
N LEU A 330 -9.53 1.02 -11.56
CA LEU A 330 -8.38 1.36 -12.37
C LEU A 330 -8.15 0.25 -13.41
N ASP A 331 -8.37 0.53 -14.70
CA ASP A 331 -8.09 -0.41 -15.80
C ASP A 331 -6.86 0.05 -16.58
N ARG A 332 -5.78 -0.73 -16.58
CA ARG A 332 -4.54 -0.44 -17.30
C ARG A 332 -3.89 0.88 -16.89
N CYS A 333 -3.96 1.25 -15.61
CA CYS A 333 -3.32 2.45 -15.10
C CYS A 333 -1.90 2.17 -14.62
N GLU A 334 -0.99 3.13 -14.80
CA GLU A 334 0.41 3.02 -14.37
C GLU A 334 0.86 4.19 -13.49
N LYS A 335 1.82 3.95 -12.59
CA LYS A 335 2.49 5.00 -11.77
C LYS A 335 1.50 5.92 -11.04
N TRP A 336 0.40 5.38 -10.55
CA TRP A 336 -0.65 6.15 -9.87
C TRP A 336 -0.46 6.11 -8.35
N LYS A 337 -1.03 7.08 -7.65
CA LYS A 337 -1.12 7.08 -6.18
C LYS A 337 -2.54 7.38 -5.73
N ILE A 338 -3.08 6.63 -4.78
CA ILE A 338 -4.35 6.91 -4.12
C ILE A 338 -4.13 6.90 -2.62
N THR A 339 -4.50 7.98 -1.93
CA THR A 339 -4.27 8.10 -0.49
C THR A 339 -5.37 8.84 0.25
N GLY A 340 -5.60 8.47 1.52
CA GLY A 340 -6.44 9.23 2.44
C GLY A 340 -7.93 9.19 2.12
N PHE A 341 -8.43 8.06 1.61
CA PHE A 341 -9.86 7.88 1.32
C PHE A 341 -10.53 6.86 2.24
N ASN A 342 -11.81 7.10 2.47
CA ASN A 342 -12.77 6.11 2.92
C ASN A 342 -13.63 5.69 1.72
N LEU A 343 -13.43 4.49 1.20
CA LEU A 343 -14.18 3.95 0.08
C LEU A 343 -15.25 2.99 0.60
N VAL A 344 -16.51 3.31 0.33
CA VAL A 344 -17.67 2.62 0.90
C VAL A 344 -18.57 2.17 -0.22
N SER A 345 -18.90 0.89 -0.24
CA SER A 345 -20.05 0.40 -0.98
C SER A 345 -21.09 -0.15 -0.02
N GLU A 346 -22.36 -0.09 -0.39
CA GLU A 346 -23.44 -0.84 0.26
C GLU A 346 -23.82 -2.09 -0.56
N SER A 347 -23.16 -2.33 -1.69
CA SER A 347 -23.48 -3.47 -2.53
C SER A 347 -23.09 -4.77 -1.86
N ALA A 348 -24.00 -5.73 -1.92
CA ALA A 348 -23.66 -7.10 -1.56
C ALA A 348 -22.55 -7.63 -2.49
N THR A 349 -22.67 -7.37 -3.79
CA THR A 349 -21.70 -7.85 -4.78
C THR A 349 -20.68 -6.78 -5.14
N GLY A 350 -19.74 -7.09 -6.04
CA GLY A 350 -18.80 -6.08 -6.55
C GLY A 350 -17.55 -5.86 -5.70
N LYS A 351 -16.80 -4.82 -6.06
CA LYS A 351 -15.43 -4.57 -5.61
C LYS A 351 -15.33 -3.11 -5.15
N VAL A 352 -14.98 -2.82 -3.90
CA VAL A 352 -14.83 -1.42 -3.47
C VAL A 352 -13.77 -0.74 -4.33
N LEU A 353 -12.59 -1.36 -4.41
CA LEU A 353 -11.50 -0.93 -5.27
C LEU A 353 -11.05 -2.07 -6.19
N TYR A 354 -11.14 -1.83 -7.50
CA TYR A 354 -10.76 -2.80 -8.53
C TYR A 354 -9.53 -2.33 -9.31
N LEU A 355 -8.42 -3.08 -9.19
CA LEU A 355 -7.22 -2.90 -9.99
C LEU A 355 -7.17 -3.96 -11.09
N LEU A 356 -7.50 -3.57 -12.32
CA LEU A 356 -7.43 -4.42 -13.50
C LEU A 356 -6.19 -4.04 -14.31
N ARG A 357 -5.20 -4.93 -14.37
CA ARG A 357 -3.93 -4.74 -15.10
C ARG A 357 -3.28 -3.39 -14.81
N SER A 358 -3.33 -2.96 -13.56
CA SER A 358 -2.80 -1.67 -13.15
C SER A 358 -1.48 -1.87 -12.41
N HIS A 359 -0.47 -1.09 -12.76
CA HIS A 359 0.92 -1.38 -12.39
C HIS A 359 1.60 -0.19 -11.71
N ARG A 360 2.62 -0.49 -10.89
CA ARG A 360 3.48 0.55 -10.26
C ARG A 360 2.69 1.58 -9.46
N GLY A 361 1.54 1.17 -8.95
CA GLY A 361 0.63 1.99 -8.17
C GLY A 361 0.98 2.00 -6.70
N HIS A 362 0.51 3.02 -6.00
CA HIS A 362 0.64 3.14 -4.56
C HIS A 362 -0.71 3.44 -3.91
N LEU A 363 -1.24 2.50 -3.15
CA LEU A 363 -2.38 2.72 -2.24
C LEU A 363 -1.83 2.97 -0.83
N SER A 364 -2.24 4.06 -0.18
CA SER A 364 -1.84 4.33 1.20
C SER A 364 -2.95 4.93 2.05
N ASN A 365 -3.09 4.50 3.31
CA ASN A 365 -4.05 5.08 4.26
C ASN A 365 -5.49 5.06 3.72
N LEU A 366 -5.94 3.88 3.30
CA LEU A 366 -7.29 3.68 2.77
C LEU A 366 -8.12 2.87 3.75
N TYR A 367 -9.39 3.25 3.88
CA TYR A 367 -10.41 2.47 4.59
C TYR A 367 -11.42 1.93 3.58
N LEU A 368 -11.55 0.61 3.45
CA LEU A 368 -12.40 -0.04 2.45
C LEU A 368 -13.52 -0.81 3.14
N ARG A 369 -14.79 -0.61 2.75
CA ARG A 369 -15.92 -1.34 3.37
C ARG A 369 -17.10 -1.63 2.46
N GLY A 370 -17.80 -2.72 2.77
CA GLY A 370 -19.20 -2.97 2.38
C GLY A 370 -19.45 -3.57 1.00
N CYS A 371 -18.47 -4.28 0.41
CA CYS A 371 -18.66 -5.10 -0.80
C CYS A 371 -18.20 -6.55 -0.57
N GLN A 372 -18.42 -7.40 -1.59
CA GLN A 372 -17.82 -8.74 -1.70
C GLN A 372 -16.29 -8.71 -1.69
N TYR A 373 -15.66 -7.68 -2.27
CA TYR A 373 -14.22 -7.52 -2.25
C TYR A 373 -13.87 -6.11 -1.78
N GLY A 374 -13.02 -5.99 -0.75
CA GLY A 374 -12.42 -4.69 -0.38
C GLY A 374 -11.49 -4.21 -1.50
N LEU A 375 -10.34 -4.85 -1.62
CA LEU A 375 -9.40 -4.64 -2.71
C LEU A 375 -9.37 -5.88 -3.61
N TYR A 376 -9.67 -5.70 -4.90
CA TYR A 376 -9.57 -6.77 -5.90
C TYR A 376 -8.52 -6.42 -6.95
N CYS A 377 -7.50 -7.26 -7.07
CA CYS A 377 -6.41 -7.09 -8.02
C CYS A 377 -6.43 -8.23 -9.04
N GLU A 378 -6.42 -7.88 -10.32
CA GLU A 378 -6.40 -8.84 -11.43
C GLU A 378 -5.29 -8.49 -12.41
N GLY A 379 -4.28 -9.37 -12.53
CA GLY A 379 -3.12 -9.19 -13.40
C GLY A 379 -2.35 -7.88 -13.18
N SER A 380 -2.31 -7.41 -11.94
CA SER A 380 -1.69 -6.13 -11.54
C SER A 380 -0.29 -6.37 -10.96
N LEU A 381 0.68 -5.49 -11.24
CA LEU A 381 2.11 -5.76 -11.02
C LEU A 381 2.78 -4.60 -10.29
N LEU A 382 3.81 -4.88 -9.48
CA LEU A 382 4.69 -3.87 -8.88
C LEU A 382 3.93 -2.82 -8.05
N ASN A 383 2.80 -3.18 -7.44
CA ASN A 383 2.02 -2.25 -6.64
C ASN A 383 2.46 -2.28 -5.17
N ARG A 384 2.35 -1.13 -4.50
CA ARG A 384 2.53 -1.01 -3.05
C ARG A 384 1.19 -0.69 -2.40
N TYR A 385 0.83 -1.47 -1.40
CA TYR A 385 -0.39 -1.33 -0.61
C TYR A 385 0.00 -1.13 0.85
N GLU A 386 -0.16 0.07 1.38
CA GLU A 386 0.35 0.44 2.70
C GLU A 386 -0.77 0.96 3.61
N ASN A 387 -0.83 0.46 4.84
CA ASN A 387 -1.85 0.88 5.82
C ASN A 387 -3.27 0.77 5.23
N ILE A 388 -3.57 -0.36 4.58
CA ILE A 388 -4.90 -0.66 4.05
C ILE A 388 -5.70 -1.27 5.19
N SER A 389 -6.74 -0.58 5.61
CA SER A 389 -7.62 -1.04 6.68
C SER A 389 -8.98 -1.45 6.11
N GLY A 390 -9.42 -2.64 6.48
CA GLY A 390 -10.80 -3.11 6.37
C GLY A 390 -11.59 -2.73 7.61
N PRO A 391 -12.90 -3.04 7.65
CA PRO A 391 -13.76 -2.63 8.74
C PRO A 391 -13.44 -3.40 10.03
N GLY A 392 -12.56 -2.85 10.86
CA GLY A 392 -12.49 -3.21 12.26
C GLY A 392 -13.68 -2.67 13.02
N ASN A 393 -14.47 -3.58 13.61
CA ASN A 393 -15.54 -3.33 14.58
C ASN A 393 -16.39 -2.05 14.40
N ILE A 394 -17.35 -2.08 13.46
CA ILE A 394 -18.62 -1.34 13.59
C ILE A 394 -19.63 -2.26 14.30
N MET A 395 -19.30 -2.70 15.51
CA MET A 395 -20.25 -3.36 16.42
C MET A 395 -20.96 -2.28 17.25
N ALA A 396 -21.88 -1.54 16.61
CA ALA A 396 -23.00 -0.85 17.26
C ALA A 396 -23.89 -0.16 16.20
N GLY A 397 -24.55 -0.94 15.34
CA GLY A 397 -25.65 -0.45 14.52
C GLY A 397 -25.55 -0.80 13.03
N LEU A 398 -26.26 -1.85 12.64
CA LEU A 398 -26.88 -2.00 11.30
C LEU A 398 -26.00 -2.37 10.08
N PHE A 399 -24.99 -3.23 10.20
CA PHE A 399 -24.50 -4.03 9.05
C PHE A 399 -24.86 -5.50 9.24
N ARG A 400 -26.15 -5.83 9.10
CA ARG A 400 -26.69 -7.18 9.32
C ARG A 400 -26.56 -8.16 8.15
N SER A 401 -25.91 -7.78 7.05
CA SER A 401 -25.69 -8.70 5.93
C SER A 401 -24.60 -8.22 4.98
N LEU A 402 -23.33 -8.24 5.41
CA LEU A 402 -22.32 -8.52 4.40
C LEU A 402 -22.69 -9.86 3.77
N PRO A 403 -22.75 -9.99 2.44
CA PRO A 403 -23.06 -11.27 1.83
C PRO A 403 -22.03 -12.30 2.24
N LEU A 404 -22.44 -13.55 2.19
CA LEU A 404 -21.71 -14.74 2.63
C LEU A 404 -20.31 -14.93 2.00
N GLN A 405 -19.83 -14.01 1.14
CA GLN A 405 -18.60 -14.14 0.37
C GLN A 405 -17.70 -12.89 0.37
N SER A 406 -17.50 -12.19 1.49
CA SER A 406 -16.61 -11.02 1.53
C SER A 406 -15.13 -11.35 1.78
N TYR A 407 -14.25 -10.86 0.91
CA TYR A 407 -12.79 -10.92 1.03
C TYR A 407 -12.22 -9.52 1.31
N GLY A 408 -11.14 -9.45 2.09
CA GLY A 408 -10.44 -8.19 2.36
C GLY A 408 -9.61 -7.75 1.17
N ILE A 409 -8.49 -8.45 0.96
CA ILE A 409 -7.63 -8.31 -0.23
C ILE A 409 -7.72 -9.59 -1.04
N TYR A 410 -8.08 -9.47 -2.32
CA TYR A 410 -8.13 -10.57 -3.26
C TYR A 410 -7.23 -10.26 -4.46
N MET A 411 -6.23 -11.11 -4.71
CA MET A 411 -5.32 -10.98 -5.85
C MET A 411 -5.41 -12.24 -6.72
N THR A 412 -5.58 -12.07 -8.02
CA THR A 412 -5.61 -13.19 -8.97
C THR A 412 -4.96 -12.85 -10.31
N ARG A 413 -4.74 -13.86 -11.14
CA ARG A 413 -4.29 -13.68 -12.52
C ARG A 413 -5.41 -13.09 -13.38
N HIS A 414 -5.04 -12.32 -14.39
CA HIS A 414 -5.99 -11.93 -15.43
C HIS A 414 -6.23 -13.12 -16.37
N MET A 415 -7.48 -13.60 -16.41
CA MET A 415 -7.84 -14.85 -17.08
C MET A 415 -7.52 -14.85 -18.58
N ALA A 416 -7.58 -13.69 -19.25
CA ALA A 416 -7.37 -13.62 -20.70
C ALA A 416 -5.90 -13.47 -21.12
N SER A 417 -5.00 -13.04 -20.23
CA SER A 417 -3.58 -12.81 -20.57
C SER A 417 -2.59 -13.69 -19.82
N ALA A 418 -3.08 -14.53 -18.89
CA ALA A 418 -2.25 -15.27 -17.94
C ALA A 418 -1.24 -14.37 -17.22
N THR A 419 -1.57 -13.08 -17.08
CA THR A 419 -0.73 -12.13 -16.35
C THR A 419 -1.08 -12.27 -14.89
N ASP A 420 -0.13 -12.80 -14.13
CA ASP A 420 -0.24 -12.99 -12.69
C ASP A 420 -0.17 -11.66 -11.95
N CYS A 421 -0.60 -11.66 -10.69
CA CYS A 421 -0.27 -10.55 -9.81
C CYS A 421 1.15 -10.74 -9.29
N THR A 422 2.07 -9.82 -9.59
CA THR A 422 3.49 -10.02 -9.27
C THR A 422 4.19 -8.84 -8.62
N TYR A 423 5.27 -9.13 -7.87
CA TYR A 423 6.18 -8.16 -7.25
C TYR A 423 5.48 -7.04 -6.47
N SER A 424 4.35 -7.35 -5.83
CA SER A 424 3.57 -6.36 -5.08
C SER A 424 3.81 -6.50 -3.58
N ASN A 425 3.75 -5.38 -2.87
CA ASN A 425 4.02 -5.31 -1.44
C ASN A 425 2.74 -4.92 -0.70
N ILE A 426 2.32 -5.74 0.26
CA ILE A 426 1.24 -5.47 1.20
C ILE A 426 1.89 -5.15 2.55
N ILE A 427 1.80 -3.91 3.02
CA ILE A 427 2.52 -3.40 4.19
C ILE A 427 1.52 -2.91 5.23
N ASN A 428 1.60 -3.45 6.44
CA ASN A 428 0.72 -3.16 7.56
C ASN A 428 -0.78 -3.17 7.17
N PRO A 429 -1.29 -4.24 6.50
CA PRO A 429 -2.73 -4.37 6.31
C PRO A 429 -3.41 -4.52 7.67
N ILE A 430 -4.61 -4.01 7.86
CA ILE A 430 -5.46 -4.29 9.02
C ILE A 430 -6.79 -4.77 8.48
N ILE A 431 -6.96 -6.07 8.34
CA ILE A 431 -8.13 -6.66 7.69
C ILE A 431 -8.95 -7.39 8.74
N GLU A 432 -10.16 -6.89 8.99
CA GLU A 432 -11.09 -7.41 9.99
C GLU A 432 -12.48 -7.60 9.36
N GLY A 433 -13.30 -8.44 9.98
CA GLY A 433 -14.72 -8.56 9.62
C GLY A 433 -15.01 -9.20 8.25
N CYS A 434 -14.06 -9.88 7.62
CA CYS A 434 -14.27 -10.54 6.33
C CYS A 434 -15.08 -11.83 6.50
N ALA A 435 -16.08 -12.08 5.65
CA ALA A 435 -16.90 -13.29 5.71
C ALA A 435 -16.22 -14.51 5.08
N GLN A 436 -15.15 -14.31 4.31
CA GLN A 436 -14.28 -15.33 3.73
C GLN A 436 -12.84 -15.08 4.19
N ASP A 437 -11.88 -15.11 3.26
CA ASP A 437 -10.48 -14.93 3.56
C ASP A 437 -10.13 -13.45 3.71
N GLY A 438 -9.37 -13.11 4.76
CA GLY A 438 -8.87 -11.75 4.95
C GLY A 438 -7.96 -11.34 3.79
N ILE A 439 -6.92 -12.13 3.54
CA ILE A 439 -6.06 -12.01 2.35
C ILE A 439 -6.13 -13.30 1.54
N TYR A 440 -6.50 -13.17 0.27
CA TYR A 440 -6.53 -14.25 -0.71
C TYR A 440 -5.62 -13.91 -1.88
N ILE A 441 -4.61 -14.73 -2.14
CA ILE A 441 -3.70 -14.56 -3.27
C ILE A 441 -3.71 -15.84 -4.07
N GLU A 442 -4.20 -15.76 -5.30
CA GLU A 442 -4.18 -16.85 -6.27
C GLU A 442 -3.27 -16.49 -7.44
N TYR A 443 -2.34 -17.38 -7.82
CA TYR A 443 -1.34 -17.10 -8.86
C TYR A 443 -0.52 -15.83 -8.57
N GLY A 444 -0.15 -15.62 -7.30
CA GLY A 444 0.78 -14.54 -6.93
C GLY A 444 2.22 -14.94 -7.20
N TYR A 445 3.05 -14.04 -7.72
CA TYR A 445 4.50 -14.25 -7.87
C TYR A 445 5.29 -13.16 -7.14
N ALA A 446 6.18 -13.54 -6.23
CA ALA A 446 7.03 -12.62 -5.48
C ALA A 446 6.25 -11.52 -4.71
N ILE A 447 5.12 -11.90 -4.09
CA ILE A 447 4.32 -10.99 -3.25
C ILE A 447 4.94 -10.89 -1.85
N GLN A 448 5.17 -9.68 -1.36
CA GLN A 448 5.64 -9.47 0.02
C GLN A 448 4.49 -8.98 0.90
N ILE A 449 4.31 -9.60 2.07
CA ILE A 449 3.40 -9.14 3.12
C ILE A 449 4.24 -8.81 4.36
N LEU A 450 4.22 -7.56 4.80
CA LEU A 450 5.06 -7.02 5.86
C LEU A 450 4.20 -6.38 6.95
N GLY A 451 4.17 -6.96 8.16
CA GLY A 451 3.40 -6.45 9.29
C GLY A 451 1.90 -6.67 9.17
N GLY A 452 1.14 -5.98 10.03
CA GLY A 452 -0.31 -5.89 9.98
C GLY A 452 -1.07 -7.02 10.69
N ALA A 453 -2.39 -7.02 10.52
CA ALA A 453 -3.33 -8.02 11.01
C ALA A 453 -4.28 -8.45 9.89
N SER A 454 -4.65 -9.73 9.86
CA SER A 454 -5.64 -10.26 8.93
C SER A 454 -6.51 -11.32 9.59
N GLU A 455 -7.83 -11.12 9.51
CA GLU A 455 -8.85 -11.94 10.14
C GLU A 455 -9.97 -12.31 9.14
N GLY A 456 -10.46 -13.55 9.24
CA GLY A 456 -11.74 -13.98 8.64
C GLY A 456 -12.78 -14.22 9.74
N HIS A 457 -13.81 -13.36 9.83
CA HIS A 457 -14.78 -13.29 10.94
C HIS A 457 -16.26 -13.43 10.51
N GLY A 458 -16.59 -14.31 9.56
CA GLY A 458 -17.99 -14.76 9.51
C GLY A 458 -18.23 -15.83 10.58
N MET A 459 -19.34 -15.79 11.29
CA MET A 459 -19.79 -16.97 12.04
C MET A 459 -20.52 -17.92 11.06
N GLY A 460 -20.26 -19.23 11.13
CA GLY A 460 -21.08 -20.26 10.44
C GLY A 460 -20.89 -20.43 8.92
N ILE A 461 -19.79 -19.96 8.34
CA ILE A 461 -19.44 -20.23 6.92
C ILE A 461 -18.12 -21.02 6.92
N PRO A 462 -18.06 -22.22 6.31
CA PRO A 462 -16.83 -22.99 6.23
C PRO A 462 -15.78 -22.29 5.35
N ASN A 463 -14.48 -22.59 5.58
CA ASN A 463 -13.33 -22.15 4.78
C ASN A 463 -12.88 -20.68 4.92
N LYS A 464 -13.03 -20.08 6.10
CA LYS A 464 -12.44 -18.76 6.39
C LYS A 464 -11.00 -18.86 6.84
N ARG A 465 -10.12 -18.08 6.23
CA ARG A 465 -8.72 -17.96 6.60
C ARG A 465 -8.37 -16.50 6.85
N GLY A 466 -7.45 -16.22 7.77
CA GLY A 466 -6.82 -14.91 7.78
C GLY A 466 -5.95 -14.70 6.53
N LEU A 467 -5.30 -15.77 6.05
CA LEU A 467 -4.50 -15.74 4.81
C LEU A 467 -4.60 -17.05 4.02
N TYR A 468 -4.84 -16.95 2.71
CA TYR A 468 -4.82 -18.06 1.78
C TYR A 468 -3.94 -17.75 0.56
N LEU A 469 -2.89 -18.54 0.38
CA LEU A 469 -2.06 -18.56 -0.82
C LEU A 469 -2.41 -19.77 -1.69
N LYS A 470 -2.90 -19.53 -2.90
CA LYS A 470 -3.24 -20.57 -3.87
C LYS A 470 -2.38 -20.44 -5.12
N ASN A 471 -1.74 -21.52 -5.57
CA ASN A 471 -0.87 -21.54 -6.76
C ASN A 471 0.13 -20.36 -6.81
N SER A 472 0.62 -19.91 -5.66
CA SER A 472 1.45 -18.71 -5.55
C SER A 472 2.91 -19.09 -5.24
N THR A 473 3.86 -18.32 -5.78
CA THR A 473 5.29 -18.63 -5.72
C THR A 473 6.12 -17.44 -5.28
N GLN A 474 7.22 -17.70 -4.58
CA GLN A 474 8.15 -16.65 -4.09
C GLN A 474 7.51 -15.60 -3.18
N CYS A 475 6.33 -15.87 -2.62
CA CYS A 475 5.71 -14.98 -1.65
C CYS A 475 6.49 -14.97 -0.34
N GLN A 476 6.64 -13.80 0.25
CA GLN A 476 7.31 -13.58 1.53
C GLN A 476 6.31 -12.96 2.50
N ILE A 477 6.19 -13.51 3.70
CA ILE A 477 5.29 -13.00 4.73
C ILE A 477 6.12 -12.79 5.98
N ILE A 478 6.16 -11.58 6.52
CA ILE A 478 6.95 -11.18 7.68
C ILE A 478 6.05 -10.38 8.62
N GLY A 479 5.92 -10.76 9.88
CA GLY A 479 5.23 -9.93 10.88
C GLY A 479 3.72 -9.76 10.71
N LEU A 480 3.06 -10.55 9.86
CA LEU A 480 1.59 -10.53 9.75
C LEU A 480 0.98 -11.29 10.94
N ASP A 481 0.15 -10.60 11.72
CA ASP A 481 -0.72 -11.25 12.69
C ASP A 481 -1.92 -11.85 11.97
N ILE A 482 -2.15 -13.15 12.17
CA ILE A 482 -3.22 -13.90 11.49
C ILE A 482 -4.14 -14.39 12.59
N GLU A 483 -5.25 -13.70 12.78
CA GLU A 483 -6.17 -14.05 13.85
C GLU A 483 -7.04 -15.26 13.49
N ALA A 484 -7.44 -15.98 14.53
CA ALA A 484 -8.17 -17.22 14.39
C ALA A 484 -9.64 -17.01 14.05
N CYS A 485 -10.09 -17.63 12.96
CA CYS A 485 -11.51 -17.83 12.72
C CYS A 485 -12.06 -18.72 13.84
N GLY A 486 -13.04 -18.22 14.60
CA GLY A 486 -13.57 -18.85 15.82
C GLY A 486 -14.26 -20.20 15.64
N ASP A 487 -14.19 -20.85 14.48
CA ASP A 487 -14.81 -22.15 14.21
C ASP A 487 -13.97 -23.35 14.68
N GLY A 488 -12.69 -23.15 14.99
CA GLY A 488 -11.79 -24.19 15.50
C GLY A 488 -11.47 -25.34 14.53
N ILE A 489 -11.99 -25.31 13.31
CA ILE A 489 -11.86 -26.39 12.31
C ILE A 489 -11.13 -25.90 11.07
N THR A 490 -11.39 -24.67 10.64
CA THR A 490 -10.77 -24.14 9.43
C THR A 490 -9.34 -23.68 9.73
N PRO A 491 -8.35 -23.98 8.88
CA PRO A 491 -7.03 -23.39 9.00
C PRO A 491 -7.11 -21.86 8.94
N THR A 492 -6.38 -21.19 9.81
CA THR A 492 -6.27 -19.72 9.75
C THR A 492 -5.31 -19.28 8.67
N PHE A 493 -4.34 -20.14 8.36
CA PHE A 493 -3.39 -19.96 7.27
C PHE A 493 -3.36 -21.22 6.40
N LEU A 494 -3.59 -21.02 5.10
CA LEU A 494 -3.57 -22.10 4.11
C LEU A 494 -2.64 -21.76 2.93
N ILE A 495 -1.82 -22.73 2.54
CA ILE A 495 -1.08 -22.71 1.27
C ILE A 495 -1.50 -23.94 0.46
N GLU A 496 -1.93 -23.75 -0.79
CA GLU A 496 -2.28 -24.83 -1.73
C GLU A 496 -1.75 -24.54 -3.15
N GLY A 497 -1.35 -25.56 -3.91
CA GLY A 497 -1.05 -25.42 -5.35
C GLY A 497 0.14 -26.23 -5.85
N ASN A 498 0.30 -26.30 -7.18
CA ASN A 498 1.23 -27.19 -7.89
C ASN A 498 2.48 -26.49 -8.48
N TYR A 499 3.04 -25.47 -7.81
CA TYR A 499 4.13 -24.66 -8.39
C TYR A 499 5.27 -24.35 -7.38
N ASN A 500 6.31 -25.22 -7.38
CA ASN A 500 7.78 -25.06 -7.32
C ASN A 500 8.46 -23.80 -6.64
N PRO A 501 9.74 -23.87 -6.21
CA PRO A 501 10.29 -24.38 -4.95
C PRO A 501 11.02 -23.29 -4.12
N SER A 502 10.60 -22.02 -4.15
CA SER A 502 11.38 -20.93 -3.50
C SER A 502 10.54 -19.93 -2.69
N THR A 503 9.34 -20.32 -2.27
CA THR A 503 8.48 -19.49 -1.42
C THR A 503 9.05 -19.46 0.00
N LYS A 504 9.91 -18.48 0.29
CA LYS A 504 10.43 -18.24 1.63
C LYS A 504 9.40 -17.49 2.48
N ALA A 505 8.54 -18.25 3.12
CA ALA A 505 7.58 -17.70 4.05
C ALA A 505 8.26 -17.55 5.42
N ASN A 506 8.68 -16.35 5.82
CA ASN A 506 9.49 -16.07 7.02
C ASN A 506 8.59 -15.48 8.12
N HIS A 507 7.65 -16.28 8.60
CA HIS A 507 6.54 -15.79 9.43
C HIS A 507 7.01 -15.46 10.84
N SER A 508 6.38 -14.50 11.52
CA SER A 508 6.42 -14.34 12.98
C SER A 508 4.96 -14.19 13.45
N VAL A 509 4.27 -15.31 13.66
CA VAL A 509 2.84 -15.30 13.95
C VAL A 509 2.63 -15.24 15.46
N SER A 510 1.88 -14.24 15.94
CA SER A 510 1.70 -13.96 17.37
C SER A 510 0.65 -14.87 18.04
N ALA A 511 -0.36 -15.36 17.28
CA ALA A 511 -1.31 -16.37 17.75
C ALA A 511 -2.16 -16.92 16.58
N VAL A 512 -1.81 -18.09 16.01
CA VAL A 512 -2.67 -18.76 15.02
C VAL A 512 -3.28 -20.02 15.62
N SER A 513 -4.58 -20.27 15.45
CA SER A 513 -5.18 -21.53 15.91
C SER A 513 -4.70 -22.71 15.05
N SER A 514 -4.47 -22.55 13.75
CA SER A 514 -4.09 -23.68 12.89
C SER A 514 -3.39 -23.27 11.58
N VAL A 515 -2.20 -23.82 11.32
CA VAL A 515 -1.48 -23.70 10.05
C VAL A 515 -1.65 -24.99 9.25
N TYR A 516 -2.10 -24.89 8.00
CA TYR A 516 -2.24 -26.03 7.10
C TYR A 516 -1.49 -25.77 5.80
N MET A 517 -0.52 -26.63 5.48
CA MET A 517 0.23 -26.59 4.22
C MET A 517 -0.10 -27.86 3.43
N LYS A 518 -0.81 -27.71 2.30
CA LYS A 518 -1.25 -28.81 1.45
C LYS A 518 -0.56 -28.78 0.09
N LEU A 519 -0.12 -29.95 -0.39
CA LEU A 519 0.32 -30.23 -1.78
C LEU A 519 1.72 -29.74 -2.23
N VAL A 520 2.04 -30.13 -3.48
CA VAL A 520 3.34 -30.58 -4.02
C VAL A 520 4.39 -29.46 -4.16
N ASP A 521 5.59 -29.69 -3.59
CA ASP A 521 6.80 -28.85 -3.73
C ASP A 521 6.79 -27.48 -3.02
N VAL A 522 6.10 -27.33 -1.89
CA VAL A 522 6.40 -26.22 -0.95
C VAL A 522 7.79 -26.47 -0.35
N GLN A 523 8.77 -25.63 -0.72
CA GLN A 523 10.16 -25.71 -0.25
C GLN A 523 10.61 -24.43 0.45
N ASP A 524 11.50 -24.57 1.45
CA ASP A 524 12.17 -23.48 2.16
C ASP A 524 11.24 -22.49 2.92
N CYS A 525 10.05 -22.92 3.36
CA CYS A 525 9.25 -22.08 4.27
C CYS A 525 9.91 -22.03 5.66
N VAL A 526 10.01 -20.85 6.25
CA VAL A 526 10.54 -20.61 7.59
C VAL A 526 9.44 -20.06 8.50
N ILE A 527 8.72 -20.94 9.19
CA ILE A 527 7.62 -20.51 10.05
C ILE A 527 8.17 -20.19 11.45
N THR A 528 8.17 -18.91 11.82
CA THR A 528 8.28 -18.50 13.23
C THR A 528 6.86 -18.25 13.73
N ALA A 529 6.42 -18.97 14.75
CA ALA A 529 5.11 -18.73 15.38
C ALA A 529 5.30 -18.81 16.89
N SER A 530 4.83 -17.81 17.64
CA SER A 530 4.94 -17.81 19.10
C SER A 530 3.95 -18.79 19.73
N ARG A 531 2.77 -19.01 19.09
CA ARG A 531 1.73 -19.93 19.54
C ARG A 531 0.94 -20.47 18.35
N SER A 532 0.88 -21.80 18.19
CA SER A 532 -0.15 -22.42 17.34
C SER A 532 -0.76 -23.68 17.96
N THR A 533 -2.06 -23.89 17.74
CA THR A 533 -2.77 -25.07 18.27
C THR A 533 -2.56 -26.28 17.36
N TYR A 534 -2.54 -26.08 16.04
CA TYR A 534 -2.33 -27.15 15.06
C TYR A 534 -1.39 -26.73 13.92
N VAL A 535 -0.46 -27.61 13.53
CA VAL A 535 0.34 -27.46 12.32
C VAL A 535 0.23 -28.75 11.52
N PHE A 536 -0.31 -28.66 10.31
CA PHE A 536 -0.40 -29.76 9.36
C PHE A 536 0.51 -29.46 8.17
N VAL A 537 1.42 -30.38 7.88
CA VAL A 537 2.33 -30.30 6.73
C VAL A 537 2.13 -31.55 5.89
N ASP A 538 1.72 -31.37 4.64
CA ASP A 538 1.60 -32.48 3.70
C ASP A 538 2.97 -33.11 3.39
N SER A 539 2.96 -34.42 3.15
CA SER A 539 4.11 -35.26 2.80
C SER A 539 4.94 -34.75 1.61
N ALA A 540 4.33 -33.95 0.72
CA ALA A 540 4.99 -33.41 -0.47
C ALA A 540 5.79 -32.12 -0.23
N CYS A 541 5.70 -31.52 0.97
CA CYS A 541 6.46 -30.33 1.35
C CYS A 541 7.90 -30.70 1.77
N LYS A 542 8.92 -29.98 1.29
CA LYS A 542 10.34 -30.27 1.57
C LYS A 542 11.03 -29.06 2.24
N TYR A 543 12.13 -29.28 2.97
CA TYR A 543 13.01 -28.22 3.48
C TYR A 543 12.39 -27.10 4.35
N ASN A 544 11.23 -27.33 4.96
CA ASN A 544 10.60 -26.34 5.83
C ASN A 544 11.32 -26.27 7.19
N THR A 545 11.51 -25.05 7.69
CA THR A 545 12.13 -24.77 8.98
C THR A 545 11.08 -24.14 9.91
N PHE A 546 11.01 -24.61 11.15
CA PHE A 546 10.18 -24.01 12.19
C PHE A 546 11.10 -23.44 13.26
N ILE A 547 10.94 -22.15 13.59
CA ILE A 547 11.81 -21.44 14.54
C ILE A 547 10.96 -20.89 15.70
N ASN A 548 11.47 -20.99 16.94
CA ASN A 548 10.86 -20.42 18.16
C ASN A 548 9.39 -20.82 18.43
N TYR A 549 9.01 -22.03 18.04
CA TYR A 549 7.65 -22.54 18.25
C TYR A 549 7.41 -22.94 19.71
N THR A 550 6.46 -22.29 20.39
CA THR A 550 6.03 -22.68 21.75
C THR A 550 4.69 -23.41 21.68
N TRP A 551 4.69 -24.70 22.03
CA TRP A 551 3.47 -25.49 22.16
C TRP A 551 2.79 -25.17 23.48
N ASN A 552 1.52 -24.73 23.45
CA ASN A 552 0.72 -24.58 24.66
C ASN A 552 -0.08 -25.86 24.98
N THR A 553 0.29 -26.57 26.05
CA THR A 553 -0.39 -27.79 26.51
C THR A 553 -1.47 -27.52 27.56
N SER A 554 -1.78 -26.25 27.87
CA SER A 554 -2.56 -25.88 29.08
C SER A 554 -4.08 -26.10 29.00
N GLY A 555 -4.60 -26.81 28.01
CA GLY A 555 -6.04 -26.94 27.72
C GLY A 555 -6.67 -28.29 28.05
N GLY A 556 -6.51 -28.82 29.27
CA GLY A 556 -7.22 -30.03 29.74
C GLY A 556 -6.96 -31.32 28.94
N PRO A 557 -7.61 -32.47 29.28
CA PRO A 557 -7.37 -33.77 28.64
C PRO A 557 -7.78 -33.86 27.16
N ALA A 558 -8.15 -32.76 26.51
CA ALA A 558 -8.43 -32.69 25.09
C ALA A 558 -7.11 -32.73 24.32
N THR A 559 -6.67 -33.97 24.04
CA THR A 559 -5.90 -34.40 22.87
C THR A 559 -5.58 -33.30 21.85
N GLY A 560 -4.56 -32.48 22.13
CA GLY A 560 -3.76 -31.83 21.10
C GLY A 560 -2.98 -32.92 20.38
N LYS A 561 -3.69 -33.70 19.55
CA LYS A 561 -3.11 -34.77 18.76
C LYS A 561 -2.49 -34.15 17.52
N PHE A 562 -1.22 -34.48 17.25
CA PHE A 562 -0.87 -34.81 15.88
C PHE A 562 -1.71 -36.04 15.53
N THR A 563 -2.86 -35.84 14.89
CA THR A 563 -3.69 -36.96 14.45
C THR A 563 -3.06 -37.52 13.19
N ASP A 564 -2.13 -38.47 13.35
CA ASP A 564 -1.98 -39.55 12.39
C ASP A 564 -3.25 -40.41 12.49
N ASN A 565 -3.90 -40.69 11.36
CA ASN A 565 -5.01 -41.64 11.31
C ASN A 565 -4.55 -43.11 11.44
N SER A 566 -3.30 -43.35 11.86
CA SER A 566 -2.79 -44.64 12.29
C SER A 566 -2.05 -44.51 13.62
N SER A 567 -2.28 -45.47 14.50
CA SER A 567 -1.78 -45.50 15.87
C SER A 567 -0.25 -45.62 15.92
N SER A 568 0.47 -44.52 16.22
CA SER A 568 1.79 -44.54 16.89
C SER A 568 2.28 -43.13 17.27
N THR A 569 3.17 -43.11 18.26
CA THR A 569 3.90 -41.97 18.82
C THR A 569 4.61 -41.10 17.77
N MET A 570 4.90 -39.85 18.14
CA MET A 570 5.51 -38.81 17.32
C MET A 570 6.80 -39.28 16.61
N TRP A 571 6.66 -39.59 15.32
CA TRP A 571 7.76 -39.75 14.37
C TRP A 571 7.60 -38.69 13.28
N ILE A 572 8.66 -37.94 13.04
CA ILE A 572 8.78 -37.19 11.79
C ILE A 572 9.21 -38.21 10.75
N LEU A 573 8.25 -38.77 10.03
CA LEU A 573 8.53 -39.71 8.95
C LEU A 573 7.95 -39.21 7.63
N SER A 574 8.84 -39.14 6.64
CA SER A 574 8.49 -39.26 5.22
C SER A 574 7.59 -40.48 5.01
N HIS A 575 6.42 -40.29 4.42
CA HIS A 575 5.47 -41.36 4.13
C HIS A 575 5.90 -42.16 2.90
N GLN A 576 5.91 -43.50 2.99
CA GLN A 576 6.03 -44.40 1.84
C GLN A 576 4.68 -44.46 1.11
N SER A 577 4.64 -44.09 -0.17
CA SER A 577 3.68 -44.67 -1.11
C SER A 577 4.42 -45.63 -2.05
N ASN A 578 3.75 -46.72 -2.40
CA ASN A 578 4.29 -47.85 -3.13
C ASN A 578 5.10 -47.44 -4.38
N GLY A 579 6.39 -47.82 -4.41
CA GLY A 579 7.06 -48.22 -5.65
C GLY A 579 7.95 -47.21 -6.40
N GLY A 580 8.44 -46.12 -5.79
CA GLY A 580 9.40 -45.23 -6.46
C GLY A 580 10.38 -44.58 -5.49
N ALA A 581 11.68 -44.73 -5.74
CA ALA A 581 12.75 -44.15 -4.93
C ALA A 581 12.71 -42.61 -4.97
N TYR A 582 12.43 -41.96 -3.84
CA TYR A 582 12.62 -40.51 -3.67
C TYR A 582 13.14 -40.13 -2.28
N GLU A 583 13.90 -39.04 -2.27
CA GLU A 583 14.74 -38.54 -1.19
C GLU A 583 13.96 -38.14 0.07
N THR A 584 14.51 -38.54 1.22
CA THR A 584 14.01 -38.22 2.55
C THR A 584 14.02 -36.70 2.79
N SER A 585 12.86 -36.09 3.02
CA SER A 585 12.74 -34.71 3.49
C SER A 585 13.46 -34.54 4.83
N LYS A 586 14.60 -33.83 4.83
CA LYS A 586 15.35 -33.52 6.05
C LYS A 586 14.68 -32.36 6.79
N PHE A 587 14.00 -32.66 7.89
CA PHE A 587 13.52 -31.64 8.83
C PHE A 587 14.67 -31.25 9.77
N ARG A 588 15.12 -29.99 9.73
CA ARG A 588 16.17 -29.49 10.63
C ARG A 588 15.50 -28.66 11.73
N PHE A 589 15.37 -29.22 12.93
CA PHE A 589 15.06 -28.43 14.12
C PHE A 589 16.31 -27.68 14.53
N GLN A 590 16.42 -26.41 14.16
CA GLN A 590 17.39 -25.49 14.75
C GLN A 590 16.79 -24.90 16.03
N GLY A 591 16.74 -25.73 17.05
CA GLY A 591 16.47 -25.32 18.42
C GLY A 591 17.38 -26.14 19.32
N SER A 592 17.99 -25.48 20.31
CA SER A 592 18.55 -26.18 21.45
C SER A 592 17.41 -26.98 22.06
N ILE A 593 17.40 -28.30 21.87
CA ILE A 593 16.63 -29.17 22.76
C ILE A 593 17.33 -29.01 24.10
N ALA A 594 16.85 -28.04 24.90
CA ALA A 594 17.31 -27.81 26.26
C ALA A 594 17.39 -29.19 26.93
N GLY A 595 18.60 -29.54 27.38
CA GLY A 595 19.03 -30.90 27.64
C GLY A 595 17.93 -31.73 28.29
N LYS A 596 17.47 -32.77 27.58
CA LYS A 596 16.48 -33.72 28.11
C LYS A 596 17.06 -34.32 29.39
N SER A 597 16.54 -33.89 30.54
CA SER A 597 16.85 -34.45 31.85
C SER A 597 16.02 -35.71 32.02
N VAL A 598 16.68 -36.82 32.35
CA VAL A 598 16.01 -38.07 32.71
C VAL A 598 16.23 -38.30 34.20
N ASN A 599 15.13 -38.49 34.94
CA ASN A 599 15.18 -38.82 36.35
C ASN A 599 15.27 -40.34 36.53
N TYR A 600 16.33 -40.79 37.20
CA TYR A 600 16.55 -42.17 37.60
C TYR A 600 16.31 -42.25 39.10
N GLY A 601 15.14 -42.74 39.51
CA GLY A 601 14.91 -43.10 40.91
C GLY A 601 15.75 -44.32 41.26
N VAL A 602 16.45 -44.28 42.39
CA VAL A 602 17.21 -45.43 42.90
C VAL A 602 16.34 -46.18 43.91
N SER A 603 16.18 -47.49 43.75
CA SER A 603 15.44 -48.33 44.72
C SER A 603 16.04 -49.72 44.95
N GLN A 604 17.13 -50.08 44.25
CA GLN A 604 17.81 -51.37 44.43
C GLN A 604 19.36 -51.32 44.33
N GLY A 605 20.00 -50.22 44.74
CA GLY A 605 21.46 -50.06 44.77
C GLY A 605 22.18 -50.06 43.41
N ASN A 606 21.49 -50.36 42.31
CA ASN A 606 22.04 -50.35 40.96
C ASN A 606 21.36 -49.26 40.12
N VAL A 607 22.15 -48.45 39.40
CA VAL A 607 21.64 -47.41 38.49
C VAL A 607 22.13 -47.69 37.07
N SER A 608 21.20 -47.77 36.12
CA SER A 608 21.52 -47.93 34.70
C SER A 608 21.14 -46.67 33.94
N ILE A 609 22.15 -45.89 33.54
CA ILE A 609 21.98 -44.61 32.86
C ILE A 609 22.12 -44.84 31.36
N LYS A 610 21.07 -44.59 30.62
CA LYS A 610 21.06 -44.70 29.16
C LYS A 610 21.44 -43.35 28.56
N ALA A 611 22.69 -43.23 28.14
CA ALA A 611 23.23 -42.01 27.54
C ALA A 611 22.49 -41.63 26.25
N GLU A 612 21.82 -42.57 25.59
CA GLU A 612 20.97 -42.29 24.43
C GLU A 612 19.68 -41.53 24.77
N TRP A 613 19.30 -41.42 26.05
CA TRP A 613 18.06 -40.77 26.47
C TRP A 613 18.20 -39.28 26.80
N GLY A 614 19.42 -38.76 26.94
CA GLY A 614 19.68 -37.36 27.23
C GLY A 614 21.12 -37.09 27.67
N ASN A 615 21.47 -35.80 27.72
CA ASN A 615 22.79 -35.34 28.17
C ASN A 615 22.81 -34.98 29.67
N ILE A 616 21.68 -35.10 30.37
CA ILE A 616 21.57 -34.88 31.81
C ILE A 616 20.83 -36.07 32.43
N ALA A 617 21.45 -36.70 33.42
CA ALA A 617 20.86 -37.77 34.22
C ALA A 617 20.76 -37.30 35.68
N THR A 618 19.54 -37.18 36.20
CA THR A 618 19.31 -36.82 37.60
C THR A 618 19.02 -38.08 38.40
N ILE A 619 19.73 -38.28 39.50
CA ILE A 619 19.73 -39.50 40.31
C ILE A 619 19.44 -39.09 41.75
N GLU A 620 18.26 -39.46 42.23
CA GLU A 620 17.86 -39.22 43.62
C GLU A 620 18.34 -40.37 44.50
N LEU A 621 19.26 -40.07 45.41
CA LEU A 621 19.88 -41.04 46.30
C LEU A 621 19.02 -41.21 47.55
N THR A 622 18.12 -42.18 47.51
CA THR A 622 17.32 -42.66 48.65
C THR A 622 18.01 -43.79 49.43
N GLU A 623 19.05 -44.37 48.85
CA GLU A 623 19.90 -45.43 49.42
C GLU A 623 21.30 -45.41 48.78
N ASN A 624 22.21 -46.28 49.22
CA ASN A 624 23.54 -46.40 48.64
C ASN A 624 23.48 -47.02 47.24
N VAL A 625 24.16 -46.40 46.28
CA VAL A 625 24.40 -46.99 44.95
C VAL A 625 25.67 -47.82 45.03
N THR A 626 25.57 -49.11 44.77
CA THR A 626 26.65 -50.08 44.75
C THR A 626 27.14 -50.39 43.34
N SER A 627 26.37 -50.06 42.29
CA SER A 627 26.87 -50.07 40.91
C SER A 627 26.20 -49.04 39.99
N ILE A 628 26.99 -48.48 39.08
CA ILE A 628 26.52 -47.62 37.98
C ILE A 628 26.93 -48.25 36.66
N SER A 629 25.95 -48.47 35.77
CA SER A 629 26.19 -48.83 34.37
C SER A 629 25.84 -47.64 33.47
N LEU A 630 26.70 -47.36 32.50
CA LEU A 630 26.45 -46.38 31.45
C LEU A 630 26.16 -47.12 30.14
N GLY A 631 25.02 -46.80 29.52
CA GLY A 631 24.67 -47.26 28.19
C GLY A 631 25.64 -46.76 27.13
N THR A 632 25.60 -47.36 25.95
CA THR A 632 26.45 -46.97 24.83
C THR A 632 26.04 -45.57 24.34
N PRO A 633 26.96 -44.59 24.33
CA PRO A 633 26.67 -43.26 23.80
C PRO A 633 26.33 -43.27 22.32
N ILE A 634 25.65 -42.22 21.85
CA ILE A 634 25.20 -42.09 20.47
C ILE A 634 26.39 -41.84 19.53
N GLN A 635 27.37 -41.04 19.96
CA GLN A 635 28.52 -40.65 19.15
C GLN A 635 29.69 -40.15 19.99
N ALA A 636 30.92 -40.25 19.47
CA ALA A 636 32.09 -39.53 19.99
C ALA A 636 31.78 -38.03 20.07
N GLY A 637 32.21 -37.38 21.14
CA GLY A 637 31.89 -35.98 21.42
C GLY A 637 30.68 -35.76 22.35
N GLN A 638 29.92 -36.80 22.69
CA GLN A 638 28.76 -36.66 23.58
C GLN A 638 29.18 -36.23 24.99
N ILE A 639 28.45 -35.28 25.56
CA ILE A 639 28.62 -34.83 26.96
C ILE A 639 27.45 -35.36 27.79
N LEU A 640 27.74 -35.97 28.94
CA LEU A 640 26.76 -36.44 29.90
C LEU A 640 27.06 -35.83 31.27
N THR A 641 26.12 -35.06 31.82
CA THR A 641 26.17 -34.58 33.20
C THR A 641 25.27 -35.46 34.07
N MET A 642 25.86 -36.15 35.04
CA MET A 642 25.13 -36.88 36.05
C MET A 642 24.99 -36.00 37.28
N MET A 643 23.76 -35.79 37.76
CA MET A 643 23.43 -35.04 38.95
C MET A 643 22.93 -36.01 40.02
N PHE A 644 23.60 -36.04 41.16
CA PHE A 644 23.25 -36.85 42.31
C PHE A 644 22.65 -35.95 43.38
N ILE A 645 21.44 -36.27 43.83
CA ILE A 645 20.70 -35.50 44.82
C ILE A 645 20.54 -36.37 46.07
N GLN A 646 21.10 -35.95 47.20
CA GLN A 646 20.89 -36.64 48.47
C GLN A 646 19.44 -36.49 48.93
N ASP A 647 18.89 -37.54 49.54
CA ASP A 647 17.62 -37.45 50.24
C ASP A 647 17.68 -36.49 51.45
N ALA A 648 16.55 -36.35 52.15
CA ALA A 648 16.44 -35.48 53.33
C ALA A 648 17.33 -35.91 54.51
N THR A 649 17.87 -37.14 54.50
CA THR A 649 18.73 -37.68 55.56
C THR A 649 20.21 -37.62 55.21
N GLY A 650 20.56 -37.63 53.93
CA GLY A 650 21.93 -37.66 53.45
C GLY A 650 22.62 -39.01 53.72
N GLY A 651 23.95 -38.99 53.65
CA GLY A 651 24.81 -40.14 53.95
C GLY A 651 24.84 -41.21 52.87
N ARG A 652 24.14 -41.03 51.73
CA ARG A 652 24.17 -42.02 50.65
C ARG A 652 25.49 -41.95 49.91
N THR A 653 26.04 -43.11 49.61
CA THR A 653 27.30 -43.26 48.88
C THR A 653 27.04 -43.80 47.49
N VAL A 654 27.94 -43.48 46.57
CA VAL A 654 27.94 -44.05 45.22
C VAL A 654 29.27 -44.76 45.01
N THR A 655 29.17 -46.06 44.76
CA THR A 655 30.28 -46.97 44.52
C THR A 655 29.99 -47.82 43.29
N GLY A 656 30.97 -48.58 42.81
CA GLY A 656 30.82 -49.44 41.63
C GLY A 656 30.62 -48.67 40.32
N TRP A 657 31.39 -47.61 40.11
CA TRP A 657 31.41 -46.85 38.86
C TRP A 657 31.73 -47.73 37.65
N ALA A 658 31.07 -47.44 36.52
CA ALA A 658 31.33 -48.16 35.28
C ALA A 658 32.84 -48.11 34.92
N PRO A 659 33.46 -49.25 34.56
CA PRO A 659 34.92 -49.32 34.32
C PRO A 659 35.38 -48.50 33.11
N ARG A 660 34.44 -48.05 32.28
CA ARG A 660 34.70 -47.18 31.12
C ARG A 660 34.78 -45.70 31.49
N ILE A 661 34.56 -45.32 32.74
CA ILE A 661 34.73 -43.95 33.20
C ILE A 661 36.20 -43.73 33.58
N ARG A 662 36.81 -42.71 32.97
CA ARG A 662 38.16 -42.23 33.28
C ARG A 662 38.03 -40.93 34.05
N TRP A 663 38.43 -40.95 35.31
CA TRP A 663 38.39 -39.78 36.18
C TRP A 663 39.59 -38.88 35.91
N ALA A 664 39.39 -37.56 36.01
CA ALA A 664 40.47 -36.57 35.93
C ALA A 664 41.35 -36.56 37.21
N GLY A 665 41.00 -37.37 38.21
CA GLY A 665 41.71 -37.54 39.47
C GLY A 665 41.18 -38.78 40.21
N HIS A 666 40.87 -38.64 41.51
CA HIS A 666 40.21 -39.70 42.27
C HIS A 666 38.78 -39.94 41.77
N SER A 667 38.25 -41.14 42.05
CA SER A 667 36.85 -41.48 41.75
C SER A 667 35.90 -40.41 42.31
N PHE A 668 34.87 -40.07 41.56
CA PHE A 668 33.86 -39.14 42.03
C PHE A 668 33.07 -39.75 43.19
N THR A 669 32.94 -39.02 44.28
CA THR A 669 32.17 -39.41 45.46
C THR A 669 31.22 -38.26 45.75
N PRO A 670 29.89 -38.40 45.50
CA PRO A 670 28.92 -37.35 45.81
C PRO A 670 28.96 -36.92 47.28
N THR A 671 28.60 -35.67 47.56
CA THR A 671 28.50 -35.15 48.92
C THR A 671 27.54 -36.03 49.74
N PRO A 672 27.85 -36.40 50.98
CA PRO A 672 26.92 -37.08 51.86
C PRO A 672 25.93 -36.10 52.53
N THR A 673 26.04 -34.79 52.30
CA THR A 673 25.19 -33.80 52.96
C THR A 673 23.74 -33.91 52.51
N ALA A 674 22.80 -34.03 53.46
CA ALA A 674 21.37 -34.11 53.19
C ALA A 674 20.86 -32.98 52.27
N SER A 675 19.98 -33.32 51.33
CA SER A 675 19.37 -32.39 50.36
C SER A 675 20.35 -31.61 49.46
N ARG A 676 21.63 -31.98 49.43
CA ARG A 676 22.63 -31.35 48.57
C ARG A 676 22.81 -32.12 47.27
N ARG A 677 23.27 -31.39 46.25
CA ARG A 677 23.52 -31.93 44.91
C ARG A 677 25.01 -31.98 44.64
N SER A 678 25.45 -33.06 44.00
CA SER A 678 26.78 -33.14 43.40
C SER A 678 26.60 -33.52 41.93
N SER A 679 27.46 -33.02 41.06
CA SER A 679 27.41 -33.35 39.65
C SER A 679 28.78 -33.71 39.10
N VAL A 680 28.77 -34.55 38.08
CA VAL A 680 29.96 -34.85 37.30
C VAL A 680 29.61 -34.88 35.82
N THR A 681 30.44 -34.21 35.03
CA THR A 681 30.27 -34.09 33.59
C THR A 681 31.35 -34.91 32.91
N LEU A 682 30.89 -35.83 32.07
CA LEU A 682 31.68 -36.77 31.31
C LEU A 682 31.60 -36.45 29.82
N PHE A 683 32.70 -36.71 29.11
CA PHE A 683 32.84 -36.57 27.67
C PHE A 683 33.20 -37.92 27.05
N TRP A 684 32.45 -38.35 26.05
CA TRP A 684 32.72 -39.60 25.34
C TRP A 684 33.76 -39.40 24.23
N ASP A 685 34.93 -40.04 24.34
CA ASP A 685 36.00 -39.94 23.33
C ASP A 685 35.90 -40.95 22.17
N GLY A 686 34.87 -41.80 22.17
CA GLY A 686 34.74 -42.93 21.25
C GLY A 686 35.02 -44.29 21.90
N SER A 687 35.73 -44.31 23.04
CA SER A 687 36.16 -45.53 23.75
C SER A 687 35.76 -45.55 25.23
N ALA A 688 35.85 -44.39 25.89
CA ALA A 688 35.67 -44.19 27.32
C ALA A 688 34.98 -42.84 27.62
N TRP A 689 34.36 -42.77 28.79
CA TRP A 689 33.78 -41.55 29.34
C TRP A 689 34.82 -40.84 30.17
N ASN A 690 35.38 -39.74 29.68
CA ASN A 690 36.39 -38.96 30.38
C ASN A 690 35.73 -37.85 31.17
N GLU A 691 36.04 -37.73 32.44
CA GLU A 691 35.60 -36.60 33.23
C GLU A 691 36.21 -35.29 32.74
N ILE A 692 35.37 -34.27 32.57
CA ILE A 692 35.79 -32.92 32.17
C ILE A 692 35.42 -31.84 33.20
N ALA A 693 34.47 -32.11 34.09
CA ALA A 693 34.12 -31.22 35.20
C ALA A 693 33.42 -31.99 36.32
N ARG A 694 33.54 -31.50 37.56
CA ARG A 694 32.71 -31.93 38.68
C ARG A 694 32.32 -30.74 39.55
N SER A 695 31.19 -30.85 40.23
CA SER A 695 30.73 -29.91 41.24
C SER A 695 30.22 -30.68 42.47
N MET A 696 30.49 -30.14 43.64
CA MET A 696 30.25 -30.79 44.92
C MET A 696 29.44 -29.85 45.81
N ASP A 697 28.47 -30.42 46.54
CA ASP A 697 27.76 -29.74 47.63
C ASP A 697 26.97 -28.47 47.24
N VAL A 698 26.38 -28.47 46.05
CA VAL A 698 25.56 -27.36 45.52
C VAL A 698 24.13 -27.44 46.07
N TYR A 699 23.53 -26.28 46.34
CA TYR A 699 22.14 -26.15 46.79
C TYR A 699 21.13 -26.35 45.65
#